data_AF-A0A7L3P539-F1
#
_entry.id   AF-A0A7L3P539-F1
#
_cell.length_a   1.000
_cell.length_b   1.000
_cell.length_c   1.000
_cell.angle_alpha   90.00
_cell.angle_beta   90.00
_cell.angle_gamma   90.00
#
_symmetry.space_group_name_H-M   'P 1'
#
loop_
_entity.id
_entity.type
_entity.pdbx_description
1 polymer ?
#
loop_
_entity_poly.entity_id
_entity_poly.type
_entity_poly.pdbx_seq_one_letter_code
_entity_poly.pdbx_strand_id
1 'polypeptide(L)'
;VQDAGQEMVASSGTPGSGKSKLDTLPKEDLIKFAKKQMMLMQKAKSRCTELEKEIEELRSKAATAGADDIIQALTERLDVVLLEKAESQQQCIALKKENIQIKQEREAAVAKTEELQKQLEQSSIDSLEEIKALKSELANAQCKHNEDLKKLKMELDEQVKKQMELMEQVECHSDSQKEVTRLQDDVQRIKSTYEEQILCLSKQLEIVNEDKNKEVTNLQETIKTNSQCYHNEIKSLNEELKKLKIAHQEEVSELMHQIEISSKENEEKQNQINELQHNLTEKNAKDELHAHTDQHEYDLEQLREFLNKNVENKIDVTDTQEEPCVEAKVEAKVRYLEHSLEELQSQHSILKDELTYMSNVKLKLEEEIHRIKDEYFHEREDLEFKINELQLTKEDYCCVIENLKLELQETRQHCEAAIKEHKLEIQTLKEQHKREISELNETLLSGSEKEKVVLVFEMQELREQLEKLTQEKEEAVSNYNSLRETMETLQAELGESAGKISQEFESMKQQQASDVSQLQQKLRAAFNERDVLLETVNHLQGEIEKLSSNQLEIEELQCKIVSLQEDNIAITSSIGQKEITVKELEEKIVALTDQNKAILNDVKCLGEERETLQERCEQQQVKIQELQQEVDVANQYSNDLKKKVEELTERLNEALTAKTENAQMLEQLEKQIESLVRDRDQLSSEAFALHEENQKIIQEKGELSEELGKIASEKDDWLVLKEQSENLEKKLQMMTAEKDHISTLLENEQRHTSLVRTQLCHLLEEVGSSISGSNEEYDSLNLLEIANECLSKMKEEQCLAFQNEEEVIHLRQEVERLEKENAAQYREHRSLIQDFEKEKGLLREELEGVLSEKEALQHDIQELKNAGEKTRIENQDLLANIEEITQKLAFYESQVQEQKEGSEKQDDLNSILEQKETELRNVKDELSSLKNLMETMTEKTDQQSSVAELQEKIGRLEKESAEKGEKLNKIKVVAVKAKKELDASRKETQALKEELELVRSEKDQLSASMKDVIQGAESYK
;
A
#
# COMPACT_ATOMS: atom_id res chain seq x y z
N VAL A 1 44.55 -18.90 -23.29
CA VAL A 1 44.51 -20.12 -24.13
C VAL A 1 44.53 -19.64 -25.56
N GLN A 2 45.38 -20.22 -26.43
CA GLN A 2 45.91 -19.62 -27.68
C GLN A 2 46.75 -18.36 -27.34
N ASP A 3 48.05 -18.24 -27.63
CA ASP A 3 49.02 -18.94 -28.51
C ASP A 3 48.98 -18.58 -29.99
N ALA A 4 49.86 -17.64 -30.37
CA ALA A 4 50.57 -17.56 -31.65
C ALA A 4 51.69 -16.50 -31.50
N GLY A 5 52.98 -16.90 -31.56
CA GLY A 5 54.11 -15.98 -31.31
C GLY A 5 55.45 -16.51 -31.78
N GLN A 6 55.62 -16.73 -33.10
CA GLN A 6 56.86 -17.22 -33.69
C GLN A 6 57.79 -16.06 -34.11
N GLU A 7 58.78 -15.74 -33.27
CA GLU A 7 59.91 -14.90 -33.69
C GLU A 7 60.83 -15.66 -34.65
N MET A 8 60.85 -15.27 -35.93
CA MET A 8 61.73 -15.86 -36.93
C MET A 8 63.08 -15.13 -37.00
N VAL A 9 64.06 -15.61 -36.22
CA VAL A 9 65.45 -15.10 -36.23
C VAL A 9 66.10 -15.33 -37.61
N ALA A 10 66.34 -14.27 -38.36
CA ALA A 10 67.11 -14.30 -39.60
C ALA A 10 68.61 -14.26 -39.31
N SER A 11 69.32 -15.38 -39.55
CA SER A 11 70.74 -15.53 -39.24
C SER A 11 71.67 -14.90 -40.29
N SER A 12 72.74 -14.25 -39.83
CA SER A 12 73.75 -13.60 -40.69
C SER A 12 74.74 -14.61 -41.30
N GLY A 13 74.58 -14.91 -42.60
CA GLY A 13 75.45 -15.83 -43.33
C GLY A 13 76.81 -15.21 -43.74
N THR A 14 77.91 -15.87 -43.38
CA THR A 14 79.29 -15.48 -43.73
C THR A 14 79.65 -15.76 -45.21
N PRO A 15 80.65 -15.04 -45.78
CA PRO A 15 80.96 -15.12 -47.21
C PRO A 15 81.75 -16.39 -47.58
N GLY A 16 81.29 -17.13 -48.59
CA GLY A 16 81.90 -18.41 -48.97
C GLY A 16 81.93 -18.69 -50.48
N SER A 17 83.15 -18.76 -51.03
CA SER A 17 83.57 -19.36 -52.32
C SER A 17 82.85 -18.93 -53.61
N GLY A 18 83.62 -18.42 -54.58
CA GLY A 18 83.11 -17.95 -55.86
C GLY A 18 82.64 -19.08 -56.79
N LYS A 19 81.34 -19.38 -56.76
CA LYS A 19 80.65 -20.12 -57.84
C LYS A 19 80.67 -19.30 -59.14
N SER A 20 80.65 -19.96 -60.29
CA SER A 20 80.57 -19.26 -61.58
C SER A 20 79.21 -18.60 -61.73
N LYS A 21 79.16 -17.41 -62.36
CA LYS A 21 77.88 -16.73 -62.69
C LYS A 21 77.00 -17.52 -63.67
N LEU A 22 77.53 -18.59 -64.27
CA LEU A 22 76.76 -19.56 -65.07
C LEU A 22 76.03 -20.59 -64.20
N ASP A 23 76.55 -20.94 -63.02
CA ASP A 23 76.00 -21.98 -62.14
C ASP A 23 74.69 -21.55 -61.44
N THR A 24 74.41 -20.25 -61.45
CA THR A 24 73.21 -19.64 -60.85
C THR A 24 72.14 -19.25 -61.87
N LEU A 25 72.31 -19.58 -63.16
CA LEU A 25 71.31 -19.30 -64.19
C LEU A 25 70.29 -20.44 -64.30
N PRO A 26 69.00 -20.15 -64.55
CA PRO A 26 68.02 -21.16 -64.95
C PRO A 26 68.48 -21.94 -66.19
N LYS A 27 68.09 -23.22 -66.30
CA LYS A 27 68.40 -24.06 -67.47
C LYS A 27 68.06 -23.37 -68.79
N GLU A 28 66.91 -22.70 -68.85
CA GLU A 28 66.46 -21.92 -70.02
C GLU A 28 67.47 -20.84 -70.45
N ASP A 29 68.02 -20.08 -69.50
CA ASP A 29 68.97 -19.00 -69.80
C ASP A 29 70.37 -19.53 -70.08
N LEU A 30 70.77 -20.64 -69.44
CA LEU A 30 71.99 -21.36 -69.79
C LEU A 30 71.92 -21.95 -71.22
N ILE A 31 70.74 -22.45 -71.64
CA ILE A 31 70.47 -22.90 -73.01
C ILE A 31 70.46 -21.72 -73.99
N LYS A 32 69.86 -20.58 -73.65
CA LYS A 32 69.92 -19.35 -74.47
C LYS A 32 71.38 -18.87 -74.63
N PHE A 33 72.17 -18.88 -73.55
CA PHE A 33 73.58 -18.53 -73.58
C PHE A 33 74.38 -19.48 -74.48
N ALA A 34 74.22 -20.80 -74.32
CA ALA A 34 74.86 -21.80 -75.16
C ALA A 34 74.49 -21.65 -76.65
N LYS A 35 73.20 -21.43 -76.96
CA LYS A 35 72.74 -21.14 -78.34
C LYS A 35 73.35 -19.85 -78.90
N LYS A 36 73.44 -18.78 -78.09
CA LYS A 36 74.05 -17.50 -78.50
C LYS A 36 75.55 -17.64 -78.77
N GLN A 37 76.28 -18.37 -77.93
CA GLN A 37 77.70 -18.68 -78.16
C GLN A 37 77.91 -19.56 -79.39
N MET A 38 77.08 -20.58 -79.60
CA MET A 38 77.14 -21.43 -80.79
C MET A 38 76.88 -20.63 -82.08
N MET A 39 75.90 -19.71 -82.08
CA MET A 39 75.63 -18.81 -83.20
C MET A 39 76.80 -17.85 -83.48
N LEU A 40 77.41 -17.27 -82.44
CA LEU A 40 78.60 -16.43 -82.59
C LEU A 40 79.78 -17.23 -83.17
N MET A 41 80.00 -18.45 -82.70
CA MET A 41 81.05 -19.35 -83.22
C MET A 41 80.78 -19.78 -84.66
N GLN A 42 79.53 -20.02 -85.05
CA GLN A 42 79.16 -20.26 -86.46
C GLN A 42 79.42 -19.03 -87.34
N LYS A 43 79.04 -17.82 -86.89
CA LYS A 43 79.29 -16.57 -87.63
C LYS A 43 80.77 -16.23 -87.76
N ALA A 44 81.57 -16.55 -86.74
CA ALA A 44 83.04 -16.46 -86.83
C ALA A 44 83.57 -17.46 -87.86
N LYS A 45 83.11 -18.72 -87.82
CA LYS A 45 83.56 -19.77 -88.74
C LYS A 45 83.20 -19.48 -90.20
N SER A 46 82.02 -18.94 -90.49
CA SER A 46 81.66 -18.55 -91.86
C SER A 46 82.55 -17.42 -92.39
N ARG A 47 82.85 -16.42 -91.55
CA ARG A 47 83.74 -15.31 -91.92
C ARG A 47 85.19 -15.77 -92.12
N CYS A 48 85.67 -16.77 -91.37
CA CYS A 48 86.94 -17.42 -91.66
C CYS A 48 86.93 -18.09 -93.04
N THR A 49 85.88 -18.84 -93.40
CA THR A 49 85.80 -19.48 -94.72
C THR A 49 85.63 -18.49 -95.88
N GLU A 50 85.07 -17.31 -95.64
CA GLU A 50 85.07 -16.20 -96.62
C GLU A 50 86.48 -15.64 -96.81
N LEU A 51 87.23 -15.38 -95.73
CA LEU A 51 88.61 -14.90 -95.79
C LEU A 51 89.57 -15.93 -96.43
N GLU A 52 89.40 -17.22 -96.13
CA GLU A 52 90.15 -18.31 -96.79
C GLU A 52 89.90 -18.33 -98.31
N LYS A 53 88.68 -18.01 -98.74
CA LYS A 53 88.30 -17.92 -100.16
C LYS A 53 88.85 -16.65 -100.83
N GLU A 54 88.81 -15.50 -100.15
CA GLU A 54 89.46 -14.25 -100.62
C GLU A 54 90.97 -14.44 -100.81
N ILE A 55 91.64 -15.15 -99.90
CA ILE A 55 93.08 -15.47 -99.99
C ILE A 55 93.39 -16.31 -101.24
N GLU A 56 92.55 -17.28 -101.58
CA GLU A 56 92.77 -18.14 -102.75
C GLU A 56 92.40 -17.43 -104.07
N GLU A 57 91.47 -16.48 -104.07
CA GLU A 57 91.25 -15.55 -105.19
C GLU A 57 92.44 -14.61 -105.42
N LEU A 58 93.04 -14.07 -104.35
CA LEU A 58 94.24 -13.23 -104.46
C LEU A 58 95.45 -14.03 -104.97
N ARG A 59 95.62 -15.28 -104.53
CA ARG A 59 96.64 -16.20 -105.07
C ARG A 59 96.45 -16.53 -106.55
N SER A 60 95.23 -16.78 -106.99
CA SER A 60 94.96 -17.16 -108.38
C SER A 60 95.08 -15.97 -109.35
N LYS A 61 94.76 -14.74 -108.91
CA LYS A 61 95.03 -13.50 -109.69
C LYS A 61 96.53 -13.23 -109.89
N ALA A 62 97.39 -13.66 -108.96
CA ALA A 62 98.84 -13.46 -109.02
C ALA A 62 99.56 -14.14 -110.22
N ALA A 63 98.87 -15.01 -110.96
CA ALA A 63 99.40 -15.65 -112.17
C ALA A 63 99.25 -14.80 -113.45
N THR A 64 98.49 -13.68 -113.41
CA THR A 64 98.16 -12.87 -114.60
C THR A 64 98.17 -11.35 -114.41
N ALA A 65 98.24 -10.85 -113.16
CA ALA A 65 98.33 -9.43 -112.81
C ALA A 65 99.64 -9.11 -112.05
N GLY A 66 99.97 -7.83 -111.90
CA GLY A 66 101.23 -7.37 -111.30
C GLY A 66 101.27 -7.52 -109.78
N ALA A 67 102.48 -7.47 -109.20
CA ALA A 67 102.64 -7.54 -107.75
C ALA A 67 101.99 -6.34 -107.03
N ASP A 68 101.99 -5.16 -107.64
CA ASP A 68 101.41 -3.94 -107.07
C ASP A 68 99.89 -4.02 -106.94
N ASP A 69 99.19 -4.67 -107.88
CA ASP A 69 97.73 -4.88 -107.82
C ASP A 69 97.31 -5.67 -106.57
N ILE A 70 98.15 -6.64 -106.15
CA ILE A 70 97.94 -7.46 -104.95
C ILE A 70 98.24 -6.65 -103.70
N ILE A 71 99.28 -5.82 -103.71
CA ILE A 71 99.63 -4.95 -102.58
C ILE A 71 98.50 -3.95 -102.33
N GLN A 72 97.97 -3.30 -103.38
CA GLN A 72 96.84 -2.38 -103.25
C GLN A 72 95.61 -3.09 -102.65
N ALA A 73 95.21 -4.24 -103.18
CA ALA A 73 94.06 -4.99 -102.68
C ALA A 73 94.23 -5.43 -101.21
N LEU A 74 95.46 -5.77 -100.77
CA LEU A 74 95.75 -6.09 -99.37
C LEU A 74 95.75 -4.86 -98.46
N THR A 75 96.20 -3.69 -98.94
CA THR A 75 96.12 -2.42 -98.20
C THR A 75 94.67 -1.99 -98.02
N GLU A 76 93.86 -1.96 -99.08
CA GLU A 76 92.43 -1.62 -98.99
C GLU A 76 91.67 -2.57 -98.06
N ARG A 77 92.00 -3.88 -98.09
CA ARG A 77 91.40 -4.86 -97.17
C ARG A 77 91.85 -4.68 -95.72
N LEU A 78 93.11 -4.29 -95.49
CA LEU A 78 93.62 -3.98 -94.15
C LEU A 78 92.93 -2.74 -93.56
N ASP A 79 92.75 -1.68 -94.35
CA ASP A 79 92.06 -0.46 -93.91
C ASP A 79 90.60 -0.74 -93.54
N VAL A 80 89.88 -1.57 -94.32
CA VAL A 80 88.53 -2.05 -93.96
C VAL A 80 88.54 -2.82 -92.64
N VAL A 81 89.50 -3.74 -92.42
CA VAL A 81 89.58 -4.51 -91.17
C VAL A 81 89.98 -3.64 -89.97
N LEU A 82 90.79 -2.59 -90.18
CA LEU A 82 91.11 -1.60 -89.15
C LEU A 82 89.90 -0.73 -88.80
N LEU A 83 89.07 -0.35 -89.79
CA LEU A 83 87.82 0.36 -89.59
C LEU A 83 86.80 -0.48 -88.82
N GLU A 84 86.52 -1.72 -89.26
CA GLU A 84 85.62 -2.66 -88.56
C GLU A 84 86.06 -2.91 -87.11
N LYS A 85 87.38 -2.96 -86.87
CA LYS A 85 87.97 -3.07 -85.52
C LYS A 85 87.74 -1.82 -84.69
N ALA A 86 87.91 -0.62 -85.27
CA ALA A 86 87.68 0.65 -84.59
C ALA A 86 86.18 0.80 -84.22
N GLU A 87 85.27 0.52 -85.15
CA GLU A 87 83.82 0.48 -84.91
C GLU A 87 83.45 -0.51 -83.81
N SER A 88 83.98 -1.74 -83.87
CA SER A 88 83.75 -2.77 -82.85
C SER A 88 84.27 -2.35 -81.46
N GLN A 89 85.41 -1.65 -81.39
CA GLN A 89 85.96 -1.11 -80.15
C GLN A 89 85.11 0.05 -79.61
N GLN A 90 84.66 0.96 -80.48
CA GLN A 90 83.76 2.06 -80.12
C GLN A 90 82.41 1.54 -79.62
N GLN A 91 81.83 0.55 -80.28
CA GLN A 91 80.59 -0.11 -79.83
C GLN A 91 80.77 -0.82 -78.49
N CYS A 92 81.91 -1.49 -78.26
CA CYS A 92 82.24 -2.11 -76.98
C CYS A 92 82.40 -1.07 -75.84
N ILE A 93 82.94 0.12 -76.14
CA ILE A 93 83.03 1.24 -75.19
C ILE A 93 81.64 1.82 -74.89
N ALA A 94 80.78 1.97 -75.90
CA ALA A 94 79.40 2.43 -75.73
C ALA A 94 78.60 1.47 -74.84
N LEU A 95 78.59 0.18 -75.16
CA LEU A 95 77.92 -0.87 -74.37
C LEU A 95 78.44 -0.94 -72.93
N LYS A 96 79.72 -0.66 -72.69
CA LYS A 96 80.28 -0.55 -71.32
C LYS A 96 79.76 0.65 -70.56
N LYS A 97 79.66 1.83 -71.19
CA LYS A 97 79.05 3.02 -70.57
C LYS A 97 77.58 2.78 -70.24
N GLU A 98 76.83 2.21 -71.18
CA GLU A 98 75.43 1.83 -71.02
C GLU A 98 75.23 0.83 -69.86
N ASN A 99 76.07 -0.21 -69.75
CA ASN A 99 76.00 -1.16 -68.63
C ASN A 99 76.35 -0.52 -67.27
N ILE A 100 77.23 0.49 -67.23
CA ILE A 100 77.53 1.25 -66.01
C ILE A 100 76.33 2.13 -65.63
N GLN A 101 75.73 2.81 -66.60
CA GLN A 101 74.54 3.63 -66.41
C GLN A 101 73.35 2.77 -65.90
N ILE A 102 73.01 1.67 -66.57
CA ILE A 102 71.94 0.75 -66.15
C ILE A 102 72.20 0.18 -64.75
N LYS A 103 73.47 -0.05 -64.38
CA LYS A 103 73.83 -0.46 -63.01
C LYS A 103 73.55 0.66 -61.99
N GLN A 104 73.94 1.90 -62.30
CA GLN A 104 73.68 3.06 -61.42
C GLN A 104 72.19 3.37 -61.29
N GLU A 105 71.43 3.30 -62.39
CA GLU A 105 69.97 3.45 -62.40
C GLU A 105 69.29 2.36 -61.57
N ARG A 106 69.77 1.11 -61.65
CA ARG A 106 69.28 0.01 -60.81
C ARG A 106 69.62 0.20 -59.33
N GLU A 107 70.83 0.65 -59.00
CA GLU A 107 71.24 0.91 -57.62
C GLU A 107 70.45 2.07 -57.01
N ALA A 108 70.19 3.14 -57.78
CA ALA A 108 69.30 4.23 -57.38
C ALA A 108 67.82 3.78 -57.23
N ALA A 109 67.34 2.90 -58.11
CA ALA A 109 65.99 2.33 -58.00
C ALA A 109 65.83 1.45 -56.75
N VAL A 110 66.84 0.63 -56.41
CA VAL A 110 66.86 -0.18 -55.18
C VAL A 110 66.84 0.71 -53.94
N ALA A 111 67.72 1.72 -53.87
CA ALA A 111 67.73 2.68 -52.76
C ALA A 111 66.38 3.41 -52.61
N LYS A 112 65.72 3.77 -53.72
CA LYS A 112 64.37 4.37 -53.69
C LYS A 112 63.31 3.38 -53.18
N THR A 113 63.38 2.10 -53.53
CA THR A 113 62.46 1.09 -52.98
C THR A 113 62.70 0.80 -51.50
N GLU A 114 63.97 0.80 -51.04
CA GLU A 114 64.30 0.66 -49.61
C GLU A 114 63.81 1.85 -48.78
N GLU A 115 63.85 3.07 -49.35
CA GLU A 115 63.32 4.26 -48.70
C GLU A 115 61.78 4.24 -48.62
N LEU A 116 61.09 3.87 -49.71
CA LEU A 116 59.62 3.71 -49.70
C LEU A 116 59.17 2.57 -48.78
N GLN A 117 59.96 1.50 -48.66
CA GLN A 117 59.72 0.40 -47.72
C GLN A 117 59.74 0.90 -46.27
N LYS A 118 60.76 1.69 -45.88
CA LYS A 118 60.84 2.30 -44.53
C LYS A 118 59.70 3.27 -44.25
N GLN A 119 59.31 4.07 -45.24
CA GLN A 119 58.20 5.02 -45.09
C GLN A 119 56.86 4.29 -44.88
N LEU A 120 56.65 3.16 -45.56
CA LEU A 120 55.50 2.28 -45.32
C LEU A 120 55.56 1.59 -43.95
N GLU A 121 56.73 1.11 -43.53
CA GLU A 121 56.94 0.49 -42.22
C GLU A 121 56.72 1.49 -41.07
N GLN A 122 57.23 2.72 -41.19
CA GLN A 122 56.99 3.79 -40.22
C GLN A 122 55.51 4.17 -40.18
N SER A 123 54.88 4.44 -41.32
CA SER A 123 53.43 4.73 -41.37
C SER A 123 52.58 3.60 -40.79
N SER A 124 53.00 2.34 -40.93
CA SER A 124 52.32 1.19 -40.31
C SER A 124 52.54 1.10 -38.80
N ILE A 125 53.64 1.64 -38.26
CA ILE A 125 53.86 1.76 -36.81
C ILE A 125 52.99 2.90 -36.28
N ASP A 126 53.04 4.07 -36.92
CA ASP A 126 52.27 5.27 -36.54
C ASP A 126 50.76 4.96 -36.46
N SER A 127 50.20 4.30 -37.49
CA SER A 127 48.81 3.86 -37.50
C SER A 127 48.47 2.84 -36.40
N LEU A 128 49.43 2.00 -35.99
CA LEU A 128 49.23 1.01 -34.92
C LEU A 128 49.24 1.68 -33.54
N GLU A 129 50.07 2.71 -33.35
CA GLU A 129 50.05 3.55 -32.15
C GLU A 129 48.76 4.39 -32.07
N GLU A 130 48.28 4.95 -33.18
CA GLU A 130 46.98 5.64 -33.26
C GLU A 130 45.81 4.69 -32.89
N ILE A 131 45.75 3.50 -33.49
CA ILE A 131 44.74 2.48 -33.14
C ILE A 131 44.80 2.10 -31.65
N LYS A 132 46.01 2.06 -31.07
CA LYS A 132 46.21 1.76 -29.64
C LYS A 132 45.77 2.92 -28.74
N ALA A 133 45.97 4.17 -29.15
CA ALA A 133 45.46 5.36 -28.47
C ALA A 133 43.93 5.42 -28.51
N LEU A 134 43.33 5.33 -29.70
CA LEU A 134 41.86 5.29 -29.88
C LEU A 134 41.20 4.16 -29.08
N LYS A 135 41.87 3.00 -28.96
CA LYS A 135 41.40 1.88 -28.13
C LYS A 135 41.47 2.18 -26.63
N SER A 136 42.43 2.97 -26.14
CA SER A 136 42.48 3.39 -24.73
C SER A 136 41.46 4.50 -24.44
N GLU A 137 41.25 5.41 -25.38
CA GLU A 137 40.19 6.43 -25.30
C GLU A 137 38.79 5.80 -25.26
N LEU A 138 38.53 4.80 -26.11
CA LEU A 138 37.27 4.04 -26.10
C LEU A 138 37.05 3.32 -24.76
N ALA A 139 38.10 2.72 -24.19
CA ALA A 139 38.02 2.08 -22.87
C ALA A 139 37.75 3.10 -21.75
N ASN A 140 38.38 4.28 -21.80
CA ASN A 140 38.15 5.37 -20.85
C ASN A 140 36.73 5.95 -20.98
N ALA A 141 36.21 6.11 -22.21
CA ALA A 141 34.84 6.54 -22.46
C ALA A 141 33.82 5.51 -21.95
N GLN A 142 34.08 4.21 -22.16
CA GLN A 142 33.25 3.13 -21.62
C GLN A 142 33.31 3.07 -20.09
N CYS A 143 34.45 3.39 -19.46
CA CYS A 143 34.56 3.51 -18.01
C CYS A 143 33.68 4.65 -17.47
N LYS A 144 33.81 5.86 -18.04
CA LYS A 144 32.97 7.02 -17.69
C LYS A 144 31.47 6.73 -17.87
N HIS A 145 31.08 6.16 -19.01
CA HIS A 145 29.68 5.80 -19.24
C HIS A 145 29.14 4.80 -18.21
N ASN A 146 29.94 3.82 -17.79
CA ASN A 146 29.58 2.90 -16.70
C ASN A 146 29.52 3.57 -15.31
N GLU A 147 30.27 4.63 -15.07
CA GLU A 147 30.17 5.46 -13.85
C GLU A 147 28.91 6.34 -13.88
N ASP A 148 28.61 6.96 -15.02
CA ASP A 148 27.44 7.82 -15.19
C ASP A 148 26.13 7.01 -15.16
N LEU A 149 26.11 5.81 -15.75
CA LEU A 149 25.00 4.85 -15.57
C LEU A 149 24.78 4.47 -14.10
N LYS A 150 25.84 4.36 -13.28
CA LYS A 150 25.70 4.10 -11.84
C LYS A 150 25.13 5.31 -11.10
N LYS A 151 25.58 6.53 -11.43
CA LYS A 151 25.05 7.78 -10.85
C LYS A 151 23.56 7.91 -11.16
N LEU A 152 23.18 7.79 -12.44
CA LEU A 152 21.78 7.86 -12.90
C LEU A 152 20.92 6.78 -12.26
N LYS A 153 21.45 5.55 -12.05
CA LYS A 153 20.72 4.51 -11.33
C LYS A 153 20.53 4.86 -9.85
N MET A 154 21.57 5.34 -9.16
CA MET A 154 21.44 5.76 -7.75
C MET A 154 20.46 6.92 -7.59
N GLU A 155 20.46 7.89 -8.51
CA GLU A 155 19.52 9.02 -8.50
C GLU A 155 18.08 8.57 -8.79
N LEU A 156 17.89 7.58 -9.70
CA LEU A 156 16.60 6.94 -9.91
C LEU A 156 16.10 6.18 -8.67
N ASP A 157 16.96 5.35 -8.06
CA ASP A 157 16.64 4.60 -6.84
C ASP A 157 16.30 5.58 -5.67
N GLU A 158 16.98 6.73 -5.57
CA GLU A 158 16.70 7.79 -4.58
C GLU A 158 15.38 8.54 -4.89
N GLN A 159 15.05 8.80 -6.15
CA GLN A 159 13.77 9.42 -6.53
C GLN A 159 12.58 8.46 -6.31
N VAL A 160 12.75 7.16 -6.57
CA VAL A 160 11.74 6.14 -6.23
C VAL A 160 11.50 6.11 -4.72
N LYS A 161 12.57 6.20 -3.91
CA LYS A 161 12.44 6.29 -2.44
C LYS A 161 11.69 7.56 -2.00
N LYS A 162 12.01 8.74 -2.57
CA LYS A 162 11.29 9.99 -2.30
C LYS A 162 9.82 9.94 -2.73
N GLN A 163 9.51 9.27 -3.84
CA GLN A 163 8.14 9.08 -4.31
C GLN A 163 7.34 8.16 -3.37
N MET A 164 7.98 7.13 -2.82
CA MET A 164 7.39 6.24 -1.81
C MET A 164 7.13 6.98 -0.49
N GLU A 165 8.09 7.75 0.02
CA GLU A 165 7.92 8.60 1.21
C GLU A 165 6.81 9.64 1.03
N LEU A 166 6.62 10.18 -0.18
CA LEU A 166 5.51 11.06 -0.53
C LEU A 166 4.16 10.31 -0.57
N MET A 167 4.15 9.06 -1.04
CA MET A 167 2.94 8.22 -1.07
C MET A 167 2.47 7.87 0.35
N GLU A 168 3.39 7.47 1.23
CA GLU A 168 3.12 7.24 2.65
C GLU A 168 2.56 8.50 3.33
N GLN A 169 3.14 9.68 3.08
CA GLN A 169 2.63 10.95 3.61
C GLN A 169 1.21 11.28 3.09
N VAL A 170 0.91 11.00 1.82
CA VAL A 170 -0.43 11.20 1.26
C VAL A 170 -1.44 10.21 1.86
N GLU A 171 -1.06 8.96 2.11
CA GLU A 171 -1.91 7.96 2.75
C GLU A 171 -2.20 8.33 4.22
N CYS A 172 -1.18 8.71 5.00
CA CYS A 172 -1.34 9.25 6.35
C CYS A 172 -2.21 10.52 6.38
N HIS A 173 -2.12 11.39 5.36
CA HIS A 173 -2.99 12.56 5.26
C HIS A 173 -4.44 12.17 4.90
N SER A 174 -4.62 11.16 4.04
CA SER A 174 -5.93 10.54 3.76
C SER A 174 -6.57 10.00 5.04
N ASP A 175 -5.81 9.32 5.89
CA ASP A 175 -6.34 8.66 7.09
C ASP A 175 -6.65 9.64 8.21
N SER A 176 -5.81 10.67 8.39
CA SER A 176 -6.16 11.81 9.25
C SER A 176 -7.40 12.56 8.75
N GLN A 177 -7.58 12.71 7.43
CA GLN A 177 -8.79 13.30 6.86
C GLN A 177 -10.04 12.45 7.12
N LYS A 178 -9.95 11.11 6.99
CA LYS A 178 -11.04 10.17 7.33
C LYS A 178 -11.44 10.29 8.80
N GLU A 179 -10.47 10.28 9.71
CA GLU A 179 -10.74 10.40 11.15
C GLU A 179 -11.31 11.79 11.51
N VAL A 180 -10.86 12.88 10.87
CA VAL A 180 -11.49 14.20 11.00
C VAL A 180 -12.96 14.19 10.56
N THR A 181 -13.30 13.56 9.42
CA THR A 181 -14.70 13.46 8.99
C THR A 181 -15.56 12.63 9.95
N ARG A 182 -15.02 11.52 10.48
CA ARG A 182 -15.67 10.69 11.49
C ARG A 182 -15.92 11.45 12.79
N LEU A 183 -14.93 12.21 13.26
CA LEU A 183 -15.07 13.06 14.45
C LEU A 183 -16.09 14.20 14.23
N GLN A 184 -16.21 14.74 13.01
CA GLN A 184 -17.30 15.67 12.67
C GLN A 184 -18.68 14.99 12.74
N ASP A 185 -18.82 13.76 12.20
CA ASP A 185 -20.08 13.01 12.25
C ASP A 185 -20.48 12.63 13.68
N ASP A 186 -19.52 12.20 14.51
CA ASP A 186 -19.77 11.88 15.92
C ASP A 186 -20.11 13.15 16.73
N VAL A 187 -19.45 14.30 16.49
CA VAL A 187 -19.82 15.60 17.08
C VAL A 187 -21.23 16.04 16.64
N GLN A 188 -21.57 15.90 15.36
CA GLN A 188 -22.89 16.25 14.84
C GLN A 188 -23.98 15.30 15.40
N ARG A 189 -23.66 14.02 15.61
CA ARG A 189 -24.56 13.07 16.30
C ARG A 189 -24.79 13.48 17.75
N ILE A 190 -23.71 13.69 18.52
CA ILE A 190 -23.77 14.13 19.94
C ILE A 190 -24.58 15.43 20.07
N LYS A 191 -24.35 16.41 19.19
CA LYS A 191 -25.12 17.65 19.14
C LYS A 191 -26.61 17.38 18.92
N SER A 192 -26.96 16.52 17.96
CA SER A 192 -28.36 16.18 17.66
C SER A 192 -29.05 15.54 18.87
N THR A 193 -28.37 14.61 19.56
CA THR A 193 -28.87 14.00 20.80
C THR A 193 -29.10 15.03 21.91
N TYR A 194 -28.22 16.01 22.09
CA TYR A 194 -28.42 17.08 23.07
C TYR A 194 -29.56 18.03 22.67
N GLU A 195 -29.73 18.35 21.37
CA GLU A 195 -30.87 19.15 20.88
C GLU A 195 -32.21 18.42 21.14
N GLU A 196 -32.28 17.10 20.95
CA GLU A 196 -33.45 16.27 21.32
C GLU A 196 -33.69 16.21 22.84
N GLN A 197 -32.64 16.07 23.66
CA GLN A 197 -32.77 16.10 25.12
C GLN A 197 -33.27 17.47 25.62
N ILE A 198 -32.74 18.57 25.09
CA ILE A 198 -33.19 19.94 25.41
C ILE A 198 -34.66 20.13 25.01
N LEU A 199 -35.08 19.61 23.84
CA LEU A 199 -36.47 19.64 23.42
C LEU A 199 -37.39 18.85 24.36
N CYS A 200 -36.96 17.65 24.78
CA CYS A 200 -37.70 16.81 25.73
C CYS A 200 -37.84 17.50 27.10
N LEU A 201 -36.76 18.04 27.65
CA LEU A 201 -36.75 18.76 28.94
C LEU A 201 -37.61 20.04 28.87
N SER A 202 -37.54 20.79 27.77
CA SER A 202 -38.38 21.97 27.55
C SER A 202 -39.87 21.62 27.57
N LYS A 203 -40.25 20.52 26.92
CA LYS A 203 -41.63 20.02 26.90
C LYS A 203 -42.09 19.48 28.26
N GLN A 204 -41.21 18.86 29.04
CA GLN A 204 -41.51 18.46 30.42
C GLN A 204 -41.72 19.69 31.32
N LEU A 205 -40.89 20.72 31.20
CA LEU A 205 -41.07 21.99 31.93
C LEU A 205 -42.37 22.70 31.55
N GLU A 206 -42.78 22.65 30.28
CA GLU A 206 -44.06 23.20 29.82
C GLU A 206 -45.25 22.47 30.47
N ILE A 207 -45.24 21.14 30.51
CA ILE A 207 -46.28 20.32 31.19
C ILE A 207 -46.31 20.58 32.69
N VAL A 208 -45.15 20.60 33.36
CA VAL A 208 -45.07 20.91 34.81
C VAL A 208 -45.58 22.32 35.12
N ASN A 209 -45.32 23.29 34.23
CA ASN A 209 -45.84 24.65 34.38
C ASN A 209 -47.35 24.70 34.13
N GLU A 210 -47.89 23.98 33.14
CA GLU A 210 -49.34 23.85 32.97
C GLU A 210 -50.02 23.24 34.20
N ASP A 211 -49.49 22.13 34.73
CA ASP A 211 -50.11 21.43 35.85
C ASP A 211 -50.01 22.22 37.16
N LYS A 212 -48.89 22.94 37.37
CA LYS A 212 -48.78 23.95 38.43
C LYS A 212 -49.81 25.07 38.28
N ASN A 213 -50.08 25.54 37.05
CA ASN A 213 -51.11 26.56 36.83
C ASN A 213 -52.52 26.01 37.11
N LYS A 214 -52.82 24.76 36.72
CA LYS A 214 -54.07 24.05 37.06
C LYS A 214 -54.24 23.92 38.58
N GLU A 215 -53.20 23.49 39.29
CA GLU A 215 -53.18 23.40 40.76
C GLU A 215 -53.41 24.78 41.41
N VAL A 216 -52.71 25.83 40.96
CA VAL A 216 -52.91 27.19 41.46
C VAL A 216 -54.34 27.67 41.25
N THR A 217 -54.98 27.38 40.11
CA THR A 217 -56.40 27.71 39.91
C THR A 217 -57.33 26.92 40.84
N ASN A 218 -57.06 25.62 41.05
CA ASN A 218 -57.86 24.77 41.95
C ASN A 218 -57.73 25.22 43.42
N LEU A 219 -56.52 25.62 43.85
CA LEU A 219 -56.27 26.17 45.18
C LEU A 219 -56.92 27.54 45.36
N GLN A 220 -56.88 28.42 44.34
CA GLN A 220 -57.59 29.70 44.37
C GLN A 220 -59.11 29.51 44.47
N GLU A 221 -59.69 28.55 43.73
CA GLU A 221 -61.11 28.22 43.85
C GLU A 221 -61.44 27.62 45.23
N THR A 222 -60.60 26.73 45.76
CA THR A 222 -60.78 26.12 47.09
C THR A 222 -60.70 27.16 48.22
N ILE A 223 -59.77 28.12 48.14
CA ILE A 223 -59.69 29.25 49.08
C ILE A 223 -60.94 30.13 48.97
N LYS A 224 -61.44 30.38 47.76
CA LYS A 224 -62.65 31.15 47.52
C LYS A 224 -63.91 30.47 48.05
N THR A 225 -64.09 29.16 47.85
CA THR A 225 -65.25 28.41 48.36
C THR A 225 -65.18 28.26 49.88
N ASN A 226 -64.01 27.93 50.45
CA ASN A 226 -63.85 27.82 51.90
C ASN A 226 -64.05 29.17 52.61
N SER A 227 -63.49 30.27 52.09
CA SER A 227 -63.70 31.61 52.67
C SER A 227 -65.17 32.05 52.59
N GLN A 228 -65.89 31.70 51.52
CA GLN A 228 -67.34 31.92 51.43
C GLN A 228 -68.12 31.02 52.40
N CYS A 229 -67.69 29.78 52.62
CA CYS A 229 -68.27 28.86 53.61
C CYS A 229 -68.11 29.40 55.04
N TYR A 230 -66.89 29.73 55.47
CA TYR A 230 -66.61 30.32 56.78
C TYR A 230 -67.33 31.66 56.98
N HIS A 231 -67.48 32.48 55.93
CA HIS A 231 -68.26 33.72 56.03
C HIS A 231 -69.75 33.44 56.34
N ASN A 232 -70.34 32.43 55.70
CA ASN A 232 -71.72 32.01 55.98
C ASN A 232 -71.86 31.39 57.38
N GLU A 233 -70.90 30.58 57.81
CA GLU A 233 -70.88 29.95 59.14
C GLU A 233 -70.73 30.98 60.27
N ILE A 234 -69.76 31.90 60.14
CA ILE A 234 -69.59 33.04 61.06
C ILE A 234 -70.86 33.88 61.14
N LYS A 235 -71.57 34.08 60.02
CA LYS A 235 -72.86 34.76 60.01
C LYS A 235 -73.93 33.97 60.80
N SER A 236 -74.04 32.66 60.57
CA SER A 236 -75.00 31.79 61.29
C SER A 236 -74.73 31.79 62.80
N LEU A 237 -73.48 31.57 63.22
CA LEU A 237 -73.07 31.59 64.62
C LEU A 237 -73.34 32.95 65.28
N ASN A 238 -73.15 34.06 64.56
CA ASN A 238 -73.47 35.41 65.05
C ASN A 238 -74.99 35.66 65.15
N GLU A 239 -75.82 35.00 64.34
CA GLU A 239 -77.29 34.98 64.50
C GLU A 239 -77.73 34.09 65.68
N GLU A 240 -77.04 32.99 65.96
CA GLU A 240 -77.29 32.13 67.14
C GLU A 240 -76.86 32.78 68.45
N LEU A 241 -75.67 33.40 68.50
CA LEU A 241 -75.16 34.11 69.68
C LEU A 241 -76.10 35.28 70.06
N LYS A 242 -76.75 35.93 69.09
CA LYS A 242 -77.81 36.92 69.35
C LYS A 242 -79.04 36.29 70.02
N LYS A 243 -79.52 35.14 69.54
CA LYS A 243 -80.65 34.40 70.15
C LYS A 243 -80.32 33.99 71.58
N LEU A 244 -79.14 33.40 71.80
CA LEU A 244 -78.68 32.95 73.12
C LEU A 244 -78.51 34.14 74.08
N LYS A 245 -77.99 35.28 73.61
CA LYS A 245 -77.89 36.50 74.43
C LYS A 245 -79.25 37.06 74.85
N ILE A 246 -80.28 36.94 74.02
CA ILE A 246 -81.65 37.33 74.38
C ILE A 246 -82.19 36.39 75.45
N ALA A 247 -82.12 35.07 75.23
CA ALA A 247 -82.61 34.07 76.19
C ALA A 247 -81.92 34.18 77.57
N HIS A 248 -80.60 34.39 77.60
CA HIS A 248 -79.87 34.59 78.85
C HIS A 248 -80.24 35.91 79.56
N GLN A 249 -80.53 36.98 78.81
CA GLN A 249 -81.00 38.24 79.39
C GLN A 249 -82.40 38.11 80.00
N GLU A 250 -83.25 37.26 79.42
CA GLU A 250 -84.58 36.89 79.94
C GLU A 250 -84.44 36.04 81.22
N GLU A 251 -83.65 34.96 81.18
CA GLU A 251 -83.35 34.09 82.33
C GLU A 251 -82.78 34.85 83.54
N VAL A 252 -81.80 35.73 83.32
CA VAL A 252 -81.21 36.57 84.40
C VAL A 252 -82.26 37.51 85.00
N SER A 253 -83.21 38.00 84.20
CA SER A 253 -84.29 38.87 84.69
C SER A 253 -85.29 38.08 85.55
N GLU A 254 -85.60 36.84 85.18
CA GLU A 254 -86.49 35.96 85.95
C GLU A 254 -85.85 35.46 87.26
N LEU A 255 -84.57 35.05 87.22
CA LEU A 255 -83.82 34.68 88.42
C LEU A 255 -83.67 35.86 89.39
N MET A 256 -83.42 37.07 88.89
CA MET A 256 -83.37 38.28 89.73
C MET A 256 -84.72 38.55 90.41
N HIS A 257 -85.84 38.32 89.71
CA HIS A 257 -87.17 38.44 90.29
C HIS A 257 -87.44 37.38 91.39
N GLN A 258 -87.04 36.12 91.18
CA GLN A 258 -87.15 35.06 92.18
C GLN A 258 -86.33 35.35 93.45
N ILE A 259 -85.11 35.87 93.30
CA ILE A 259 -84.25 36.26 94.43
C ILE A 259 -84.88 37.42 95.23
N GLU A 260 -85.47 38.41 94.56
CA GLU A 260 -86.13 39.54 95.23
C GLU A 260 -87.38 39.11 96.05
N ILE A 261 -88.12 38.11 95.55
CA ILE A 261 -89.25 37.50 96.29
C ILE A 261 -88.73 36.74 97.52
N SER A 262 -87.75 35.87 97.34
CA SER A 262 -87.18 35.04 98.42
C SER A 262 -86.56 35.88 99.55
N SER A 263 -85.88 36.98 99.20
CA SER A 263 -85.29 37.90 100.18
C SER A 263 -86.34 38.52 101.12
N LYS A 264 -87.54 38.83 100.62
CA LYS A 264 -88.62 39.46 101.40
C LYS A 264 -89.24 38.46 102.39
N GLU A 265 -89.52 37.24 101.96
CA GLU A 265 -89.98 36.19 102.88
C GLU A 265 -88.99 35.93 104.03
N ASN A 266 -87.69 35.97 103.75
CA ASN A 266 -86.66 35.65 104.74
C ASN A 266 -86.52 36.76 105.79
N GLU A 267 -86.69 38.02 105.38
CA GLU A 267 -86.76 39.17 106.28
C GLU A 267 -87.99 39.11 107.20
N GLU A 268 -89.16 38.71 106.68
CA GLU A 268 -90.36 38.46 107.49
C GLU A 268 -90.15 37.32 108.52
N LYS A 269 -89.55 36.20 108.11
CA LYS A 269 -89.29 35.03 108.97
C LYS A 269 -88.32 35.34 110.12
N GLN A 270 -87.25 36.10 109.86
CA GLN A 270 -86.28 36.46 110.91
C GLN A 270 -86.92 37.32 112.02
N ASN A 271 -87.86 38.20 111.67
CA ASN A 271 -88.56 39.02 112.65
C ASN A 271 -89.41 38.18 113.63
N GLN A 272 -90.10 37.14 113.15
CA GLN A 272 -90.90 36.24 114.00
C GLN A 272 -90.04 35.42 114.99
N ILE A 273 -88.84 34.99 114.58
CA ILE A 273 -87.93 34.20 115.44
C ILE A 273 -87.45 35.04 116.64
N ASN A 274 -87.17 36.33 116.41
CA ASN A 274 -86.67 37.24 117.45
C ASN A 274 -87.68 37.43 118.60
N GLU A 275 -88.99 37.49 118.30
CA GLU A 275 -90.05 37.60 119.32
C GLU A 275 -90.16 36.34 120.18
N LEU A 276 -90.01 35.15 119.60
CA LEU A 276 -90.12 33.88 120.33
C LEU A 276 -88.96 33.66 121.30
N GLN A 277 -87.73 34.06 120.94
CA GLN A 277 -86.55 33.87 121.79
C GLN A 277 -86.62 34.71 123.08
N HIS A 278 -87.15 35.94 123.03
CA HIS A 278 -87.26 36.80 124.21
C HIS A 278 -88.25 36.25 125.27
N ASN A 279 -89.28 35.51 124.85
CA ASN A 279 -90.33 35.01 125.75
C ASN A 279 -89.96 33.70 126.49
N LEU A 280 -88.88 33.02 126.08
CA LEU A 280 -88.50 31.71 126.61
C LEU A 280 -87.46 31.74 127.75
N THR A 281 -86.66 32.80 127.85
CA THR A 281 -85.49 32.86 128.75
C THR A 281 -85.78 33.14 130.22
N GLU A 282 -87.00 33.58 130.59
CA GLU A 282 -87.28 34.07 131.96
C GLU A 282 -87.84 33.01 132.93
N LYS A 283 -88.33 31.85 132.45
CA LYS A 283 -89.32 31.07 133.23
C LYS A 283 -88.86 29.83 133.99
N ASN A 284 -87.91 29.04 133.47
CA ASN A 284 -87.77 27.63 133.89
C ASN A 284 -86.51 27.35 134.73
N ALA A 285 -86.61 27.65 136.03
CA ALA A 285 -85.61 27.26 137.04
C ALA A 285 -86.29 26.75 138.33
N LYS A 286 -87.07 25.66 138.23
CA LYS A 286 -87.58 24.93 139.39
C LYS A 286 -88.01 23.48 139.09
N ASP A 287 -87.56 22.61 140.00
CA ASP A 287 -88.09 21.33 140.43
C ASP A 287 -88.20 20.13 139.45
N GLU A 288 -88.12 18.95 140.07
CA GLU A 288 -87.62 17.68 139.55
C GLU A 288 -88.54 16.92 138.58
N LEU A 289 -87.92 16.44 137.49
CA LEU A 289 -87.77 15.01 137.13
C LEU A 289 -89.01 14.06 137.13
N HIS A 290 -89.18 13.43 135.95
CA HIS A 290 -89.78 12.10 135.65
C HIS A 290 -91.29 11.91 135.37
N ALA A 291 -91.49 10.88 134.53
CA ALA A 291 -92.69 10.07 134.25
C ALA A 291 -93.82 10.64 133.36
N HIS A 292 -93.74 10.30 132.06
CA HIS A 292 -94.84 9.79 131.19
C HIS A 292 -96.08 10.72 130.96
N THR A 293 -96.98 10.48 130.00
CA THR A 293 -97.39 9.25 129.30
C THR A 293 -97.98 9.52 127.90
N ASP A 294 -98.11 8.44 127.11
CA ASP A 294 -99.11 8.17 126.06
C ASP A 294 -99.11 8.89 124.69
N GLN A 295 -99.55 8.08 123.71
CA GLN A 295 -100.17 8.37 122.40
C GLN A 295 -99.38 9.22 121.38
N HIS A 296 -98.88 8.62 120.29
CA HIS A 296 -99.61 8.19 119.07
C HIS A 296 -100.01 9.40 118.18
N GLU A 297 -100.01 9.34 116.85
CA GLU A 297 -99.64 8.36 115.80
C GLU A 297 -99.90 9.08 114.44
N TYR A 298 -99.61 8.46 113.28
CA TYR A 298 -99.97 8.97 111.92
C TYR A 298 -99.19 10.26 111.54
N ASP A 299 -98.29 10.31 110.55
CA ASP A 299 -97.91 9.44 109.42
C ASP A 299 -96.43 9.74 109.07
N LEU A 300 -95.60 8.97 108.35
CA LEU A 300 -95.49 7.59 107.83
C LEU A 300 -93.97 7.47 107.54
N GLU A 301 -93.20 6.40 107.79
CA GLU A 301 -93.46 4.95 107.84
C GLU A 301 -94.05 4.34 106.57
N GLN A 302 -93.46 4.66 105.41
CA GLN A 302 -93.51 3.75 104.27
C GLN A 302 -92.29 3.80 103.32
N LEU A 303 -91.08 3.54 103.84
CA LEU A 303 -90.05 2.85 103.05
C LEU A 303 -89.01 2.05 103.88
N ARG A 304 -89.43 1.47 105.01
CA ARG A 304 -88.63 0.52 105.78
C ARG A 304 -89.05 -0.93 105.50
N GLU A 305 -88.87 -1.42 104.27
CA GLU A 305 -88.85 -2.88 104.08
C GLU A 305 -88.02 -3.37 102.87
N PHE A 306 -86.70 -3.47 103.06
CA PHE A 306 -85.91 -4.58 102.50
C PHE A 306 -84.69 -4.92 103.37
N LEU A 307 -84.82 -4.76 104.69
CA LEU A 307 -83.73 -4.86 105.66
C LEU A 307 -83.89 -6.08 106.58
N ASN A 308 -83.38 -7.22 106.11
CA ASN A 308 -83.08 -8.44 106.87
C ASN A 308 -82.17 -9.31 105.96
N LYS A 309 -81.06 -9.93 106.40
CA LYS A 309 -80.63 -10.26 107.77
C LYS A 309 -79.10 -10.40 107.92
N ASN A 310 -78.68 -10.39 109.18
CA ASN A 310 -77.48 -11.03 109.75
C ASN A 310 -76.07 -10.55 109.35
N VAL A 311 -75.54 -9.68 110.20
CA VAL A 311 -74.16 -9.76 110.70
C VAL A 311 -74.04 -10.94 111.71
N GLU A 312 -72.81 -11.37 112.03
CA GLU A 312 -72.41 -12.26 113.15
C GLU A 312 -72.90 -13.73 113.18
N ASN A 313 -71.97 -14.69 112.99
CA ASN A 313 -71.43 -15.56 114.08
C ASN A 313 -70.52 -16.72 113.58
N LYS A 314 -69.40 -16.96 114.30
CA LYS A 314 -68.66 -18.24 114.52
C LYS A 314 -68.05 -18.97 113.29
N ILE A 315 -66.85 -19.57 113.30
CA ILE A 315 -66.00 -20.23 114.32
C ILE A 315 -66.46 -21.65 114.73
N ASP A 316 -65.95 -22.64 113.97
CA ASP A 316 -65.36 -23.93 114.39
C ASP A 316 -66.22 -24.99 115.14
N VAL A 317 -65.69 -26.24 115.18
CA VAL A 317 -65.83 -27.34 116.18
C VAL A 317 -65.85 -28.75 115.53
N THR A 318 -64.66 -29.37 115.49
CA THR A 318 -64.26 -30.79 115.76
C THR A 318 -64.99 -32.03 115.17
N ASP A 319 -64.16 -33.01 114.77
CA ASP A 319 -64.19 -34.47 115.07
C ASP A 319 -65.51 -35.14 115.56
N THR A 320 -65.89 -36.33 115.09
CA THR A 320 -65.18 -37.58 115.47
C THR A 320 -65.54 -38.84 114.65
N GLN A 321 -64.54 -39.73 114.52
CA GLN A 321 -64.56 -41.21 114.45
C GLN A 321 -65.16 -42.04 113.27
N GLU A 322 -64.38 -43.08 112.97
CA GLU A 322 -64.71 -44.47 112.56
C GLU A 322 -64.66 -44.95 111.10
N GLU A 323 -64.19 -46.20 110.99
CA GLU A 323 -63.78 -47.01 109.83
C GLU A 323 -64.96 -47.78 109.17
N PRO A 324 -64.78 -48.63 108.13
CA PRO A 324 -63.59 -48.92 107.30
C PRO A 324 -63.86 -48.86 105.76
N CYS A 325 -62.90 -49.30 104.95
CA CYS A 325 -63.05 -50.41 103.96
C CYS A 325 -62.48 -50.17 102.53
N VAL A 326 -61.28 -50.73 102.31
CA VAL A 326 -60.86 -51.50 101.12
C VAL A 326 -60.73 -50.78 99.74
N GLU A 327 -59.49 -50.32 99.50
CA GLU A 327 -58.59 -50.84 98.44
C GLU A 327 -58.85 -50.50 96.95
N ALA A 328 -60.09 -50.37 96.48
CA ALA A 328 -60.37 -50.14 95.04
C ALA A 328 -59.91 -48.77 94.49
N LYS A 329 -59.52 -47.84 95.35
CA LYS A 329 -59.28 -46.42 95.01
C LYS A 329 -57.80 -46.05 94.82
N VAL A 330 -56.87 -46.96 95.15
CA VAL A 330 -55.42 -46.70 95.05
C VAL A 330 -54.91 -46.96 93.64
N GLU A 331 -55.28 -48.10 93.03
CA GLU A 331 -54.76 -48.53 91.72
C GLU A 331 -55.15 -47.61 90.56
N ALA A 332 -56.33 -46.98 90.62
CA ALA A 332 -56.72 -45.93 89.67
C ALA A 332 -55.88 -44.64 89.83
N LYS A 333 -55.38 -44.36 91.03
CA LYS A 333 -54.55 -43.19 91.33
C LYS A 333 -53.08 -43.42 91.00
N VAL A 334 -52.60 -44.67 91.13
CA VAL A 334 -51.29 -45.11 90.65
C VAL A 334 -51.22 -44.98 89.13
N ARG A 335 -52.18 -45.56 88.38
CA ARG A 335 -52.20 -45.44 86.90
C ARG A 335 -52.30 -44.01 86.37
N TYR A 336 -52.98 -43.12 87.08
CA TYR A 336 -53.00 -41.69 86.75
C TYR A 336 -51.60 -41.05 86.91
N LEU A 337 -50.88 -41.38 87.99
CA LEU A 337 -49.53 -40.88 88.24
C LEU A 337 -48.49 -41.50 87.29
N GLU A 338 -48.66 -42.77 86.91
CA GLU A 338 -47.85 -43.46 85.90
C GLU A 338 -47.98 -42.76 84.54
N HIS A 339 -49.20 -42.56 84.03
CA HIS A 339 -49.41 -41.80 82.79
C HIS A 339 -48.92 -40.34 82.89
N SER A 340 -49.09 -39.67 84.04
CA SER A 340 -48.55 -38.31 84.25
C SER A 340 -47.01 -38.29 84.19
N LEU A 341 -46.35 -39.36 84.64
CA LEU A 341 -44.90 -39.51 84.60
C LEU A 341 -44.41 -39.88 83.19
N GLU A 342 -45.12 -40.75 82.48
CA GLU A 342 -44.87 -41.07 81.07
C GLU A 342 -45.01 -39.83 80.17
N GLU A 343 -46.04 -39.02 80.39
CA GLU A 343 -46.26 -37.75 79.67
C GLU A 343 -45.13 -36.75 79.98
N LEU A 344 -44.76 -36.58 81.25
CA LEU A 344 -43.66 -35.69 81.64
C LEU A 344 -42.29 -36.18 81.10
N GLN A 345 -42.07 -37.49 81.05
CA GLN A 345 -40.87 -38.10 80.48
C GLN A 345 -40.85 -37.95 78.94
N SER A 346 -42.00 -38.00 78.28
CA SER A 346 -42.14 -37.69 76.86
C SER A 346 -41.83 -36.22 76.57
N GLN A 347 -42.39 -35.30 77.35
CA GLN A 347 -42.09 -33.85 77.27
C GLN A 347 -40.59 -33.58 77.50
N HIS A 348 -39.95 -34.26 78.45
CA HIS A 348 -38.51 -34.14 78.67
C HIS A 348 -37.69 -34.71 77.49
N SER A 349 -38.14 -35.78 76.82
CA SER A 349 -37.49 -36.27 75.60
C SER A 349 -37.57 -35.23 74.49
N ILE A 350 -38.77 -34.69 74.22
CA ILE A 350 -39.00 -33.66 73.19
C ILE A 350 -38.11 -32.44 73.45
N LEU A 351 -38.07 -31.92 74.69
CA LEU A 351 -37.24 -30.77 75.06
C LEU A 351 -35.72 -31.06 74.92
N LYS A 352 -35.29 -32.29 75.16
CA LYS A 352 -33.89 -32.72 74.97
C LYS A 352 -33.52 -32.81 73.49
N ASP A 353 -34.42 -33.32 72.67
CA ASP A 353 -34.24 -33.44 71.22
C ASP A 353 -34.29 -32.05 70.55
N GLU A 354 -35.16 -31.15 71.02
CA GLU A 354 -35.20 -29.73 70.65
C GLU A 354 -33.92 -28.99 71.04
N LEU A 355 -33.41 -29.18 72.27
CA LEU A 355 -32.14 -28.59 72.71
C LEU A 355 -30.95 -29.11 71.88
N THR A 356 -30.98 -30.39 71.50
CA THR A 356 -29.97 -30.99 70.61
C THR A 356 -30.08 -30.42 69.20
N TYR A 357 -31.29 -30.22 68.68
CA TYR A 357 -31.53 -29.54 67.41
C TYR A 357 -31.02 -28.09 67.43
N MET A 358 -31.37 -27.31 68.46
CA MET A 358 -30.85 -25.94 68.64
C MET A 358 -29.32 -25.90 68.73
N SER A 359 -28.69 -26.83 69.46
CA SER A 359 -27.24 -26.93 69.56
C SER A 359 -26.59 -27.23 68.20
N ASN A 360 -27.19 -28.11 67.41
CA ASN A 360 -26.71 -28.45 66.06
C ASN A 360 -26.93 -27.29 65.06
N VAL A 361 -28.03 -26.54 65.17
CA VAL A 361 -28.27 -25.32 64.37
C VAL A 361 -27.29 -24.22 64.76
N LYS A 362 -27.07 -23.99 66.06
CA LYS A 362 -26.06 -23.04 66.56
C LYS A 362 -24.68 -23.36 66.02
N LEU A 363 -24.23 -24.61 66.13
CA LEU A 363 -22.91 -25.02 65.67
C LEU A 363 -22.75 -24.82 64.15
N LYS A 364 -23.77 -25.13 63.34
CA LYS A 364 -23.78 -24.83 61.90
C LYS A 364 -23.70 -23.34 61.59
N LEU A 365 -24.34 -22.48 62.39
CA LEU A 365 -24.24 -21.02 62.24
C LEU A 365 -22.86 -20.49 62.67
N GLU A 366 -22.25 -21.06 63.70
CA GLU A 366 -20.88 -20.71 64.13
C GLU A 366 -19.82 -21.14 63.11
N GLU A 367 -20.02 -22.29 62.45
CA GLU A 367 -19.22 -22.70 61.29
C GLU A 367 -19.43 -21.78 60.08
N GLU A 368 -20.68 -21.41 59.76
CA GLU A 368 -20.99 -20.53 58.62
C GLU A 368 -20.39 -19.14 58.80
N ILE A 369 -20.44 -18.60 60.02
CA ILE A 369 -19.78 -17.34 60.39
C ILE A 369 -18.25 -17.44 60.24
N HIS A 370 -17.65 -18.62 60.45
CA HIS A 370 -16.23 -18.81 60.14
C HIS A 370 -15.97 -18.88 58.63
N ARG A 371 -16.77 -19.64 57.86
CA ARG A 371 -16.64 -19.71 56.38
C ARG A 371 -16.73 -18.32 55.75
N ILE A 372 -17.79 -17.57 56.03
CA ILE A 372 -18.00 -16.20 55.49
C ILE A 372 -16.87 -15.25 55.91
N LYS A 373 -16.33 -15.41 57.13
CA LYS A 373 -15.22 -14.59 57.61
C LYS A 373 -13.91 -14.91 56.91
N ASP A 374 -13.59 -16.19 56.70
CA ASP A 374 -12.38 -16.62 56.02
C ASP A 374 -12.46 -16.28 54.51
N GLU A 375 -13.63 -16.42 53.89
CA GLU A 375 -13.93 -15.93 52.54
C GLU A 375 -13.69 -14.42 52.41
N TYR A 376 -14.21 -13.60 53.34
CA TYR A 376 -13.96 -12.16 53.38
C TYR A 376 -12.47 -11.81 53.60
N PHE A 377 -11.73 -12.61 54.38
CA PHE A 377 -10.29 -12.41 54.54
C PHE A 377 -9.54 -12.62 53.22
N HIS A 378 -9.90 -13.66 52.46
CA HIS A 378 -9.29 -13.94 51.16
C HIS A 378 -9.71 -12.92 50.07
N GLU A 379 -11.00 -12.56 49.98
CA GLU A 379 -11.46 -11.50 49.06
C GLU A 379 -10.71 -10.18 49.31
N ARG A 380 -10.52 -9.82 50.58
CA ARG A 380 -9.76 -8.62 50.97
C ARG A 380 -8.26 -8.75 50.64
N GLU A 381 -7.66 -9.93 50.76
CA GLU A 381 -6.25 -10.17 50.39
C GLU A 381 -6.05 -10.13 48.87
N ASP A 382 -6.99 -10.66 48.09
CA ASP A 382 -6.99 -10.57 46.62
C ASP A 382 -7.20 -9.12 46.14
N LEU A 383 -8.09 -8.36 46.80
CA LEU A 383 -8.28 -6.93 46.52
C LEU A 383 -7.03 -6.10 46.88
N GLU A 384 -6.40 -6.36 48.04
CA GLU A 384 -5.13 -5.72 48.43
C GLU A 384 -4.03 -6.04 47.41
N PHE A 385 -3.89 -7.30 46.98
CA PHE A 385 -2.96 -7.68 45.92
C PHE A 385 -3.26 -6.94 44.61
N LYS A 386 -4.53 -6.86 44.20
CA LYS A 386 -4.94 -6.18 42.97
C LYS A 386 -4.70 -4.67 43.02
N ILE A 387 -4.89 -4.03 44.18
CA ILE A 387 -4.54 -2.63 44.40
C ILE A 387 -3.03 -2.41 44.23
N ASN A 388 -2.19 -3.29 44.78
CA ASN A 388 -0.73 -3.19 44.63
C ASN A 388 -0.28 -3.42 43.17
N GLU A 389 -0.89 -4.34 42.43
CA GLU A 389 -0.63 -4.54 40.98
C GLU A 389 -1.03 -3.29 40.16
N LEU A 390 -2.18 -2.69 40.46
CA LEU A 390 -2.66 -1.45 39.82
C LEU A 390 -1.81 -0.22 40.19
N GLN A 391 -1.20 -0.20 41.38
CA GLN A 391 -0.24 0.85 41.75
C GLN A 391 1.09 0.69 40.99
N LEU A 392 1.62 -0.51 40.88
CA LEU A 392 2.87 -0.77 40.15
C LEU A 392 2.74 -0.43 38.66
N THR A 393 1.67 -0.93 38.01
CA THR A 393 1.40 -0.62 36.59
C THR A 393 1.16 0.87 36.36
N LYS A 394 0.51 1.58 37.29
CA LYS A 394 0.40 3.05 37.26
C LYS A 394 1.76 3.73 37.37
N GLU A 395 2.67 3.25 38.21
CA GLU A 395 4.01 3.82 38.36
C GLU A 395 4.87 3.60 37.11
N ASP A 396 4.77 2.42 36.48
CA ASP A 396 5.37 2.14 35.16
C ASP A 396 4.83 3.10 34.08
N TYR A 397 3.51 3.29 33.99
CA TYR A 397 2.91 4.26 33.05
C TYR A 397 3.35 5.70 33.33
N CYS A 398 3.46 6.10 34.61
CA CYS A 398 4.02 7.41 34.98
C CYS A 398 5.47 7.57 34.48
N CYS A 399 6.31 6.53 34.61
CA CYS A 399 7.68 6.55 34.10
C CYS A 399 7.73 6.67 32.56
N VAL A 400 6.86 5.96 31.84
CA VAL A 400 6.74 6.09 30.37
C VAL A 400 6.29 7.50 29.98
N ILE A 401 5.31 8.08 30.67
CA ILE A 401 4.84 9.45 30.45
C ILE A 401 5.96 10.47 30.72
N GLU A 402 6.77 10.28 31.76
CA GLU A 402 7.89 11.18 32.08
C GLU A 402 9.00 11.10 31.01
N ASN A 403 9.32 9.90 30.53
CA ASN A 403 10.26 9.71 29.41
C ASN A 403 9.76 10.39 28.12
N LEU A 404 8.49 10.19 27.75
CA LEU A 404 7.89 10.80 26.56
C LEU A 404 7.85 12.34 26.63
N LYS A 405 7.67 12.93 27.81
CA LYS A 405 7.81 14.38 28.01
C LYS A 405 9.24 14.86 27.75
N LEU A 406 10.25 14.12 28.24
CA LEU A 406 11.66 14.45 28.03
C LEU A 406 12.05 14.34 26.56
N GLU A 407 11.67 13.25 25.89
CA GLU A 407 11.92 13.02 24.46
C GLU A 407 11.23 14.09 23.58
N LEU A 408 10.00 14.47 23.90
CA LEU A 408 9.29 15.56 23.22
C LEU A 408 9.94 16.93 23.50
N GLN A 409 10.49 17.15 24.70
CA GLN A 409 11.23 18.37 25.03
C GLN A 409 12.58 18.44 24.29
N GLU A 410 13.33 17.33 24.22
CA GLU A 410 14.59 17.24 23.46
C GLU A 410 14.35 17.43 21.96
N THR A 411 13.33 16.76 21.40
CA THR A 411 12.89 16.94 20.01
C THR A 411 12.53 18.40 19.73
N ARG A 412 11.77 19.05 20.62
CA ARG A 412 11.43 20.48 20.50
C ARG A 412 12.66 21.38 20.53
N GLN A 413 13.63 21.10 21.40
CA GLN A 413 14.90 21.85 21.45
C GLN A 413 15.73 21.65 20.18
N HIS A 414 15.75 20.44 19.62
CA HIS A 414 16.41 20.13 18.36
C HIS A 414 15.78 20.89 17.18
N CYS A 415 14.44 20.90 17.08
CA CYS A 415 13.73 21.70 16.08
C CYS A 415 14.01 23.21 16.24
N GLU A 416 14.04 23.73 17.48
CA GLU A 416 14.34 25.14 17.72
C GLU A 416 15.80 25.50 17.40
N ALA A 417 16.74 24.55 17.54
CA ALA A 417 18.13 24.70 17.12
C ALA A 417 18.26 24.72 15.59
N ALA A 418 17.67 23.74 14.88
CA ALA A 418 17.68 23.68 13.42
C ALA A 418 17.03 24.93 12.77
N ILE A 419 15.95 25.46 13.35
CA ILE A 419 15.32 26.71 12.90
C ILE A 419 16.26 27.92 13.08
N LYS A 420 17.09 27.95 14.13
CA LYS A 420 18.10 29.01 14.33
C LYS A 420 19.27 28.87 13.35
N GLU A 421 19.69 27.64 13.07
CA GLU A 421 20.76 27.33 12.13
C GLU A 421 20.38 27.70 10.69
N HIS A 422 19.24 27.21 10.17
CA HIS A 422 18.74 27.62 8.85
C HIS A 422 18.46 29.12 8.76
N LYS A 423 18.04 29.78 9.85
CA LYS A 423 17.89 31.24 9.86
C LYS A 423 19.23 31.96 9.71
N LEU A 424 20.30 31.43 10.30
CA LEU A 424 21.66 31.96 10.15
C LEU A 424 22.19 31.71 8.73
N GLU A 425 21.98 30.51 8.19
CA GLU A 425 22.33 30.10 6.82
C GLU A 425 21.63 30.97 5.76
N ILE A 426 20.33 31.21 5.89
CA ILE A 426 19.56 32.12 5.02
C ILE A 426 20.11 33.56 5.14
N GLN A 427 20.56 33.98 6.32
CA GLN A 427 21.18 35.29 6.50
C GLN A 427 22.56 35.37 5.84
N THR A 428 23.43 34.37 6.00
CA THR A 428 24.76 34.36 5.36
C THR A 428 24.67 34.28 3.84
N LEU A 429 23.78 33.44 3.31
CA LEU A 429 23.52 33.35 1.86
C LEU A 429 23.00 34.69 1.29
N LYS A 430 22.08 35.36 2.01
CA LYS A 430 21.59 36.69 1.62
C LYS A 430 22.67 37.78 1.66
N GLU A 431 23.58 37.71 2.63
CA GLU A 431 24.73 38.61 2.75
C GLU A 431 25.78 38.35 1.66
N GLN A 432 25.97 37.08 1.27
CA GLN A 432 26.79 36.65 0.15
C GLN A 432 26.23 37.16 -1.19
N HIS A 433 24.96 36.86 -1.52
CA HIS A 433 24.33 37.36 -2.76
C HIS A 433 24.38 38.89 -2.86
N LYS A 434 24.21 39.60 -1.74
CA LYS A 434 24.35 41.06 -1.70
C LYS A 434 25.78 41.52 -2.03
N ARG A 435 26.81 40.77 -1.59
CA ARG A 435 28.21 41.05 -1.90
C ARG A 435 28.51 40.79 -3.37
N GLU A 436 28.13 39.63 -3.89
CA GLU A 436 28.31 39.24 -5.30
C GLU A 436 27.63 40.23 -6.26
N ILE A 437 26.40 40.67 -5.93
CA ILE A 437 25.71 41.73 -6.69
C ILE A 437 26.47 43.06 -6.62
N SER A 438 27.12 43.38 -5.49
CA SER A 438 27.91 44.61 -5.36
C SER A 438 29.20 44.55 -6.19
N GLU A 439 29.93 43.45 -6.10
CA GLU A 439 31.16 43.16 -6.86
C GLU A 439 30.89 43.11 -8.37
N LEU A 440 29.77 42.54 -8.80
CA LEU A 440 29.34 42.53 -10.20
C LEU A 440 29.00 43.94 -10.71
N ASN A 441 28.33 44.76 -9.91
CA ASN A 441 28.06 46.16 -10.27
C ASN A 441 29.34 47.00 -10.34
N GLU A 442 30.29 46.81 -9.42
CA GLU A 442 31.61 47.48 -9.46
C GLU A 442 32.44 47.04 -10.68
N THR A 443 32.38 45.75 -11.03
CA THR A 443 33.01 45.20 -12.25
C THR A 443 32.37 45.79 -13.52
N LEU A 444 31.05 45.89 -13.58
CA LEU A 444 30.32 46.47 -14.71
C LEU A 444 30.60 47.98 -14.87
N LEU A 445 30.58 48.74 -13.76
CA LEU A 445 30.88 50.17 -13.76
C LEU A 445 32.34 50.44 -14.17
N SER A 446 33.31 49.71 -13.60
CA SER A 446 34.72 49.87 -13.96
C SER A 446 35.05 49.36 -15.36
N GLY A 447 34.30 48.40 -15.89
CA GLY A 447 34.34 48.00 -17.31
C GLY A 447 33.88 49.13 -18.23
N SER A 448 32.70 49.69 -17.97
CA SER A 448 32.13 50.81 -18.75
C SER A 448 32.98 52.09 -18.64
N GLU A 449 33.61 52.34 -17.49
CA GLU A 449 34.53 53.47 -17.34
C GLU A 449 35.81 53.29 -18.17
N LYS A 450 36.38 52.08 -18.21
CA LYS A 450 37.53 51.77 -19.09
C LYS A 450 37.18 51.92 -20.56
N GLU A 451 36.05 51.38 -21.00
CA GLU A 451 35.54 51.53 -22.37
C GLU A 451 35.35 53.00 -22.75
N LYS A 452 34.72 53.78 -21.86
CA LYS A 452 34.54 55.23 -22.04
C LYS A 452 35.87 55.99 -22.11
N VAL A 453 36.89 55.59 -21.35
CA VAL A 453 38.23 56.17 -21.42
C VAL A 453 38.91 55.84 -22.75
N VAL A 454 38.79 54.60 -23.25
CA VAL A 454 39.30 54.22 -24.58
C VAL A 454 38.62 55.04 -25.68
N LEU A 455 37.29 55.14 -25.67
CA LEU A 455 36.54 55.96 -26.64
C LEU A 455 36.92 57.45 -26.59
N VAL A 456 37.32 57.99 -25.44
CA VAL A 456 37.84 59.36 -25.31
C VAL A 456 39.23 59.49 -25.94
N PHE A 457 40.11 58.49 -25.80
CA PHE A 457 41.40 58.47 -26.49
C PHE A 457 41.24 58.34 -28.02
N GLU A 458 40.37 57.46 -28.50
CA GLU A 458 40.05 57.35 -29.93
C GLU A 458 39.46 58.64 -30.50
N MET A 459 38.54 59.29 -29.77
CA MET A 459 38.03 60.62 -30.14
C MET A 459 39.11 61.71 -30.15
N GLN A 460 40.13 61.60 -29.30
CA GLN A 460 41.25 62.54 -29.26
C GLN A 460 42.19 62.31 -30.45
N GLU A 461 42.56 61.07 -30.75
CA GLU A 461 43.39 60.74 -31.91
C GLU A 461 42.70 61.16 -33.23
N LEU A 462 41.41 60.86 -33.38
CA LEU A 462 40.63 61.28 -34.57
C LEU A 462 40.55 62.81 -34.71
N ARG A 463 40.58 63.58 -33.61
CA ARG A 463 40.70 65.05 -33.67
C ARG A 463 42.07 65.50 -34.13
N GLU A 464 43.13 64.91 -33.60
CA GLU A 464 44.51 65.23 -33.98
C GLU A 464 44.78 64.88 -35.46
N GLN A 465 44.22 63.77 -35.95
CA GLN A 465 44.22 63.44 -37.38
C GLN A 465 43.46 64.47 -38.24
N LEU A 466 42.29 64.94 -37.80
CA LEU A 466 41.52 66.00 -38.49
C LEU A 466 42.21 67.37 -38.47
N GLU A 467 42.87 67.72 -37.37
CA GLU A 467 43.61 68.97 -37.22
C GLU A 467 44.88 68.95 -38.09
N LYS A 468 45.62 67.83 -38.12
CA LYS A 468 46.74 67.60 -39.04
C LYS A 468 46.30 67.69 -40.51
N LEU A 469 45.18 67.05 -40.88
CA LEU A 469 44.63 67.14 -42.25
C LEU A 469 44.21 68.59 -42.60
N THR A 470 43.77 69.37 -41.61
CA THR A 470 43.43 70.78 -41.79
C THR A 470 44.68 71.63 -42.00
N GLN A 471 45.76 71.39 -41.23
CA GLN A 471 47.05 72.04 -41.44
C GLN A 471 47.64 71.68 -42.81
N GLU A 472 47.67 70.39 -43.20
CA GLU A 472 48.16 69.96 -44.53
C GLU A 472 47.39 70.63 -45.68
N LYS A 473 46.08 70.81 -45.52
CA LYS A 473 45.23 71.54 -46.46
C LYS A 473 45.56 73.04 -46.49
N GLU A 474 45.81 73.68 -45.35
CA GLU A 474 46.19 75.09 -45.28
C GLU A 474 47.58 75.34 -45.86
N GLU A 475 48.55 74.45 -45.60
CA GLU A 475 49.86 74.44 -46.23
C GLU A 475 49.75 74.23 -47.75
N ALA A 476 48.91 73.30 -48.23
CA ALA A 476 48.66 73.09 -49.65
C ALA A 476 48.03 74.33 -50.32
N VAL A 477 47.10 75.02 -49.63
CA VAL A 477 46.52 76.29 -50.10
C VAL A 477 47.56 77.41 -50.11
N SER A 478 48.40 77.50 -49.09
CA SER A 478 49.52 78.46 -49.01
C SER A 478 50.52 78.25 -50.14
N ASN A 479 50.94 77.00 -50.37
CA ASN A 479 51.81 76.61 -51.48
C ASN A 479 51.17 76.89 -52.84
N TYR A 480 49.86 76.68 -53.01
CA TYR A 480 49.15 77.04 -54.24
C TYR A 480 49.02 78.56 -54.45
N ASN A 481 48.87 79.34 -53.37
CA ASN A 481 48.91 80.81 -53.46
C ASN A 481 50.32 81.31 -53.82
N SER A 482 51.37 80.78 -53.19
CA SER A 482 52.77 81.08 -53.51
C SER A 482 53.14 80.68 -54.95
N LEU A 483 52.65 79.54 -55.44
CA LEU A 483 52.80 79.14 -56.84
C LEU A 483 52.04 80.09 -57.78
N ARG A 484 50.85 80.57 -57.39
CA ARG A 484 50.13 81.59 -58.18
C ARG A 484 50.88 82.91 -58.22
N GLU A 485 51.34 83.40 -57.08
CA GLU A 485 52.10 84.65 -56.98
C GLU A 485 53.40 84.57 -57.80
N THR A 486 54.14 83.46 -57.74
CA THR A 486 55.33 83.25 -58.58
C THR A 486 55.01 83.07 -60.07
N MET A 487 53.85 82.52 -60.44
CA MET A 487 53.38 82.54 -61.83
C MET A 487 52.93 83.94 -62.28
N GLU A 488 52.35 84.74 -61.40
CA GLU A 488 51.96 86.13 -61.68
C GLU A 488 53.20 87.04 -61.80
N THR A 489 54.24 86.86 -60.96
CA THR A 489 55.52 87.57 -61.15
C THR A 489 56.24 87.09 -62.40
N LEU A 490 56.29 85.79 -62.70
CA LEU A 490 56.86 85.29 -63.96
C LEU A 490 56.07 85.81 -65.18
N GLN A 491 54.74 85.95 -65.10
CA GLN A 491 53.94 86.55 -66.17
C GLN A 491 54.22 88.05 -66.32
N ALA A 492 54.40 88.78 -65.21
CA ALA A 492 54.81 90.18 -65.22
C ALA A 492 56.23 90.37 -65.77
N GLU A 493 57.19 89.54 -65.36
CA GLU A 493 58.57 89.52 -65.85
C GLU A 493 58.63 89.11 -67.33
N LEU A 494 57.83 88.16 -67.80
CA LEU A 494 57.72 87.82 -69.22
C LEU A 494 57.07 88.95 -70.03
N GLY A 495 56.10 89.67 -69.47
CA GLY A 495 55.51 90.87 -70.07
C GLY A 495 56.52 92.03 -70.16
N GLU A 496 57.25 92.28 -69.08
CA GLU A 496 58.30 93.31 -69.03
C GLU A 496 59.51 92.91 -69.90
N SER A 497 59.85 91.63 -69.97
CA SER A 497 60.89 91.07 -70.85
C SER A 497 60.49 91.15 -72.32
N ALA A 498 59.24 90.83 -72.68
CA ALA A 498 58.74 91.06 -74.04
C ALA A 498 58.72 92.56 -74.40
N GLY A 499 58.43 93.43 -73.43
CA GLY A 499 58.59 94.88 -73.56
C GLY A 499 60.04 95.30 -73.79
N LYS A 500 60.96 94.82 -72.94
CA LYS A 500 62.41 95.05 -73.04
C LYS A 500 62.96 94.53 -74.36
N ILE A 501 62.61 93.33 -74.81
CA ILE A 501 63.00 92.77 -76.11
C ILE A 501 62.45 93.61 -77.28
N SER A 502 61.21 94.11 -77.19
CA SER A 502 60.67 95.03 -78.19
C SER A 502 61.43 96.37 -78.25
N GLN A 503 61.85 96.86 -77.08
CA GLN A 503 62.63 98.09 -76.93
C GLN A 503 64.10 97.90 -77.32
N GLU A 504 64.68 96.73 -77.05
CA GLU A 504 66.02 96.30 -77.46
C GLU A 504 66.08 96.02 -78.95
N PHE A 505 65.03 95.51 -79.60
CA PHE A 505 65.02 95.33 -81.05
C PHE A 505 65.18 96.68 -81.79
N GLU A 506 64.46 97.71 -81.33
CA GLU A 506 64.59 99.07 -81.87
C GLU A 506 65.87 99.79 -81.39
N SER A 507 66.46 99.36 -80.26
CA SER A 507 67.77 99.86 -79.78
C SER A 507 68.97 99.17 -80.43
N MET A 508 68.87 97.89 -80.81
CA MET A 508 69.93 97.10 -81.46
C MET A 508 70.22 97.62 -82.88
N LYS A 509 69.17 98.11 -83.52
CA LYS A 509 69.17 98.94 -84.74
C LYS A 509 69.97 100.25 -84.60
N GLN A 510 70.23 100.72 -83.38
CA GLN A 510 71.14 101.82 -83.07
C GLN A 510 72.50 101.32 -82.54
N GLN A 511 72.53 100.22 -81.78
CA GLN A 511 73.74 99.65 -81.16
C GLN A 511 74.78 99.13 -82.16
N GLN A 512 74.38 98.73 -83.38
CA GLN A 512 75.33 98.41 -84.46
C GLN A 512 76.29 99.56 -84.81
N ALA A 513 75.98 100.82 -84.44
CA ALA A 513 76.90 101.96 -84.57
C ALA A 513 77.80 102.21 -83.34
N SER A 514 77.60 101.46 -82.26
CA SER A 514 78.18 101.67 -80.92
C SER A 514 79.21 100.59 -80.53
N ASP A 515 79.01 99.35 -80.98
CA ASP A 515 79.87 98.19 -80.63
C ASP A 515 81.36 98.37 -80.99
N VAL A 516 81.68 99.21 -81.98
CA VAL A 516 83.06 99.56 -82.37
C VAL A 516 83.80 100.29 -81.23
N SER A 517 83.11 100.98 -80.34
CA SER A 517 83.73 101.85 -79.33
C SER A 517 84.07 101.15 -78.00
N GLN A 518 83.33 100.10 -77.60
CA GLN A 518 83.46 99.55 -76.23
C GLN A 518 84.57 98.49 -76.07
N LEU A 519 85.03 97.88 -77.17
CA LEU A 519 86.13 96.91 -77.15
C LEU A 519 87.45 97.50 -76.60
N GLN A 520 87.65 98.81 -76.69
CA GLN A 520 88.85 99.50 -76.16
C GLN A 520 88.82 99.73 -74.64
N GLN A 521 87.67 99.57 -73.97
CA GLN A 521 87.51 99.96 -72.56
C GLN A 521 87.67 98.79 -71.56
N LYS A 522 87.35 97.55 -71.96
CA LYS A 522 87.37 96.37 -71.07
C LYS A 522 88.77 96.00 -70.55
N LEU A 523 89.85 96.39 -71.23
CA LEU A 523 91.23 96.12 -70.82
C LEU A 523 91.63 96.78 -69.49
N ARG A 524 90.86 97.76 -68.99
CA ARG A 524 91.19 98.53 -67.77
C ARG A 524 90.50 98.03 -66.49
N ALA A 525 89.68 96.98 -66.56
CA ALA A 525 88.92 96.46 -65.40
C ALA A 525 89.70 95.40 -64.58
N ALA A 526 90.48 94.54 -65.25
CA ALA A 526 91.05 93.31 -64.68
C ALA A 526 92.11 93.51 -63.57
N PHE A 527 92.48 94.75 -63.22
CA PHE A 527 93.44 95.02 -62.14
C PHE A 527 92.81 95.21 -60.76
N ASN A 528 91.48 95.36 -60.66
CA ASN A 528 90.80 95.69 -59.39
C ASN A 528 90.27 94.45 -58.63
N GLU A 529 90.11 93.30 -59.28
CA GLU A 529 89.47 92.11 -58.69
C GLU A 529 90.37 91.38 -57.67
N ARG A 530 91.70 91.56 -57.77
CA ARG A 530 92.70 90.87 -56.92
C ARG A 530 92.50 91.15 -55.43
N ASP A 531 92.15 92.38 -55.07
CA ASP A 531 92.20 92.82 -53.67
C ASP A 531 90.92 92.49 -52.88
N VAL A 532 89.83 92.17 -53.57
CA VAL A 532 88.55 91.71 -52.96
C VAL A 532 88.67 90.29 -52.41
N LEU A 533 89.42 89.41 -53.10
CA LEU A 533 89.57 88.00 -52.72
C LEU A 533 90.30 87.80 -51.37
N LEU A 534 91.00 88.81 -50.88
CA LEU A 534 91.74 88.74 -49.61
C LEU A 534 90.83 88.91 -48.38
N GLU A 535 89.73 89.64 -48.49
CA GLU A 535 88.74 89.76 -47.41
C GLU A 535 87.88 88.48 -47.28
N THR A 536 87.57 87.82 -48.40
CA THR A 536 86.75 86.59 -48.42
C THR A 536 87.37 85.46 -47.59
N VAL A 537 88.70 85.30 -47.64
CA VAL A 537 89.43 84.28 -46.88
C VAL A 537 89.34 84.53 -45.37
N ASN A 538 89.44 85.80 -44.93
CA ASN A 538 89.36 86.15 -43.51
C ASN A 538 87.94 85.96 -42.94
N HIS A 539 86.89 86.06 -43.77
CA HIS A 539 85.52 85.77 -43.34
C HIS A 539 85.31 84.26 -43.08
N LEU A 540 85.72 83.42 -44.05
CA LEU A 540 85.64 81.95 -43.95
C LEU A 540 86.41 81.39 -42.74
N GLN A 541 87.55 82.01 -42.39
CA GLN A 541 88.31 81.66 -41.19
C GLN A 541 87.47 81.76 -39.90
N GLY A 542 86.59 82.76 -39.80
CA GLY A 542 85.71 82.97 -38.64
C GLY A 542 84.48 82.06 -38.60
N GLU A 543 84.01 81.57 -39.76
CA GLU A 543 82.93 80.57 -39.81
C GLU A 543 83.40 79.20 -39.32
N ILE A 544 84.67 78.84 -39.54
CA ILE A 544 85.26 77.59 -39.07
C ILE A 544 85.31 77.52 -37.53
N GLU A 545 85.68 78.61 -36.85
CA GLU A 545 85.63 78.67 -35.38
C GLU A 545 84.19 78.57 -34.85
N LYS A 546 83.22 79.08 -35.61
CA LYS A 546 81.79 79.01 -35.26
C LYS A 546 81.23 77.59 -35.41
N LEU A 547 81.60 76.88 -36.48
CA LEU A 547 81.24 75.47 -36.71
C LEU A 547 81.78 74.55 -35.60
N SER A 548 82.95 74.86 -35.03
CA SER A 548 83.51 74.15 -33.87
C SER A 548 82.58 74.18 -32.64
N SER A 549 81.84 75.27 -32.44
CA SER A 549 80.88 75.39 -31.33
C SER A 549 79.66 74.48 -31.49
N ASN A 550 79.27 74.18 -32.73
CA ASN A 550 78.08 73.37 -33.03
C ASN A 550 78.35 71.85 -32.87
N GLN A 551 79.61 71.44 -32.76
CA GLN A 551 80.00 70.04 -32.59
C GLN A 551 79.38 69.41 -31.33
N LEU A 552 79.34 70.14 -30.21
CA LEU A 552 78.71 69.69 -28.97
C LEU A 552 77.18 69.55 -29.09
N GLU A 553 76.54 70.43 -29.86
CA GLU A 553 75.09 70.38 -30.10
C GLU A 553 74.72 69.19 -31.01
N ILE A 554 75.58 68.86 -31.98
CA ILE A 554 75.48 67.65 -32.80
C ILE A 554 75.66 66.38 -31.94
N GLU A 555 76.61 66.37 -31.01
CA GLU A 555 76.82 65.24 -30.08
C GLU A 555 75.66 65.06 -29.10
N GLU A 556 75.08 66.14 -28.57
CA GLU A 556 73.85 66.06 -27.73
C GLU A 556 72.63 65.57 -28.53
N LEU A 557 72.51 65.99 -29.80
CA LEU A 557 71.47 65.49 -30.72
C LEU A 557 71.69 64.00 -31.06
N GLN A 558 72.94 63.54 -31.23
CA GLN A 558 73.23 62.11 -31.40
C GLN A 558 72.82 61.30 -30.16
N CYS A 559 73.12 61.77 -28.94
CA CYS A 559 72.67 61.11 -27.71
C CYS A 559 71.13 61.01 -27.61
N LYS A 560 70.40 62.06 -28.02
CA LYS A 560 68.93 62.04 -28.07
C LYS A 560 68.38 61.12 -29.16
N ILE A 561 69.05 61.01 -30.31
CA ILE A 561 68.70 60.05 -31.36
C ILE A 561 68.89 58.61 -30.86
N VAL A 562 69.97 58.33 -30.12
CA VAL A 562 70.20 57.00 -29.53
C VAL A 562 69.14 56.67 -28.46
N SER A 563 68.83 57.57 -27.52
CA SER A 563 67.79 57.29 -26.52
C SER A 563 66.42 57.08 -27.18
N LEU A 564 66.05 57.89 -28.17
CA LEU A 564 64.82 57.69 -28.94
C LEU A 564 64.83 56.39 -29.75
N GLN A 565 65.99 55.88 -30.18
CA GLN A 565 66.09 54.56 -30.81
C GLN A 565 65.90 53.42 -29.78
N GLU A 566 66.45 53.55 -28.58
CA GLU A 566 66.23 52.62 -27.47
C GLU A 566 64.75 52.61 -27.02
N ASP A 567 64.13 53.78 -26.87
CA ASP A 567 62.69 53.94 -26.59
C ASP A 567 61.83 53.29 -27.69
N ASN A 568 62.15 53.52 -28.97
CA ASN A 568 61.44 52.89 -30.08
C ASN A 568 61.58 51.35 -30.08
N ILE A 569 62.76 50.81 -29.75
CA ILE A 569 62.97 49.36 -29.61
C ILE A 569 62.14 48.80 -28.44
N ALA A 570 62.07 49.51 -27.31
CA ALA A 570 61.23 49.12 -26.18
C ALA A 570 59.73 49.17 -26.52
N ILE A 571 59.27 50.20 -27.23
CA ILE A 571 57.89 50.33 -27.72
C ILE A 571 57.57 49.20 -28.72
N THR A 572 58.42 48.94 -29.71
CA THR A 572 58.25 47.83 -30.66
C THR A 572 58.17 46.48 -29.94
N SER A 573 59.01 46.26 -28.91
CA SER A 573 58.98 45.04 -28.10
C SER A 573 57.68 44.91 -27.30
N SER A 574 57.18 46.01 -26.72
CA SER A 574 55.89 46.06 -26.02
C SER A 574 54.70 45.83 -26.96
N ILE A 575 54.75 46.36 -28.19
CA ILE A 575 53.75 46.11 -29.23
C ILE A 575 53.75 44.64 -29.62
N GLY A 576 54.92 44.03 -29.87
CA GLY A 576 55.02 42.59 -30.17
C GLY A 576 54.48 41.70 -29.05
N GLN A 577 54.75 42.05 -27.78
CA GLN A 577 54.18 41.35 -26.63
C GLN A 577 52.64 41.49 -26.59
N LYS A 578 52.10 42.69 -26.84
CA LYS A 578 50.65 42.90 -26.93
C LYS A 578 50.03 42.12 -28.08
N GLU A 579 50.67 42.09 -29.25
CA GLU A 579 50.20 41.36 -30.43
C GLU A 579 50.12 39.84 -30.18
N ILE A 580 51.05 39.28 -29.39
CA ILE A 580 50.97 37.89 -28.91
C ILE A 580 49.74 37.71 -28.01
N THR A 581 49.55 38.58 -27.01
CA THR A 581 48.38 38.47 -26.10
C THR A 581 47.05 38.69 -26.81
N VAL A 582 47.00 39.47 -27.90
CA VAL A 582 45.81 39.62 -28.74
C VAL A 582 45.52 38.32 -29.47
N LYS A 583 46.51 37.68 -30.10
CA LYS A 583 46.34 36.38 -30.79
C LYS A 583 45.89 35.28 -29.82
N GLU A 584 46.45 35.23 -28.62
CA GLU A 584 45.97 34.33 -27.56
C GLU A 584 44.50 34.59 -27.16
N LEU A 585 44.03 35.84 -27.22
CA LEU A 585 42.63 36.18 -26.95
C LEU A 585 41.73 35.85 -28.14
N GLU A 586 42.19 36.05 -29.37
CA GLU A 586 41.49 35.62 -30.60
C GLU A 586 41.31 34.09 -30.63
N GLU A 587 42.36 33.33 -30.30
CA GLU A 587 42.29 31.86 -30.17
C GLU A 587 41.30 31.43 -29.07
N LYS A 588 41.27 32.11 -27.91
CA LYS A 588 40.30 31.86 -26.84
C LYS A 588 38.87 32.21 -27.28
N ILE A 589 38.67 33.27 -28.07
CA ILE A 589 37.37 33.65 -28.64
C ILE A 589 36.89 32.60 -29.65
N VAL A 590 37.77 32.06 -30.51
CA VAL A 590 37.43 30.95 -31.43
C VAL A 590 37.04 29.71 -30.63
N ALA A 591 37.85 29.30 -29.65
CA ALA A 591 37.56 28.13 -28.82
C ALA A 591 36.22 28.25 -28.06
N LEU A 592 35.92 29.41 -27.49
CA LEU A 592 34.63 29.70 -26.85
C LEU A 592 33.48 29.75 -27.87
N THR A 593 33.72 30.19 -29.10
CA THR A 593 32.70 30.21 -30.16
C THR A 593 32.33 28.79 -30.60
N ASP A 594 33.31 27.91 -30.79
CA ASP A 594 33.05 26.50 -31.11
C ASP A 594 32.45 25.73 -29.90
N GLN A 595 32.83 26.05 -28.67
CA GLN A 595 32.19 25.50 -27.47
C GLN A 595 30.71 25.94 -27.37
N ASN A 596 30.40 27.23 -27.57
CA ASN A 596 29.03 27.73 -27.59
C ASN A 596 28.19 27.09 -28.72
N LYS A 597 28.81 26.80 -29.87
CA LYS A 597 28.19 26.11 -31.00
C LYS A 597 27.94 24.63 -30.72
N ALA A 598 28.81 23.95 -29.97
CA ALA A 598 28.56 22.61 -29.46
C ALA A 598 27.36 22.60 -28.50
N ILE A 599 27.38 23.47 -27.48
CA ILE A 599 26.28 23.64 -26.52
C ILE A 599 24.95 23.95 -27.23
N LEU A 600 24.96 24.79 -28.27
CA LEU A 600 23.76 25.09 -29.07
C LEU A 600 23.21 23.86 -29.82
N ASN A 601 24.09 22.97 -30.31
CA ASN A 601 23.68 21.70 -30.90
C ASN A 601 23.11 20.75 -29.82
N ASP A 602 23.76 20.64 -28.67
CA ASP A 602 23.31 19.78 -27.56
C ASP A 602 21.92 20.22 -27.05
N VAL A 603 21.71 21.53 -26.87
CA VAL A 603 20.41 22.12 -26.53
C VAL A 603 19.35 21.84 -27.60
N LYS A 604 19.74 21.81 -28.89
CA LYS A 604 18.82 21.44 -29.98
C LYS A 604 18.46 19.96 -29.95
N CYS A 605 19.43 19.07 -29.74
CA CYS A 605 19.19 17.63 -29.57
C CYS A 605 18.28 17.33 -28.37
N LEU A 606 18.51 17.99 -27.23
CA LEU A 606 17.64 17.88 -26.05
C LEU A 606 16.23 18.45 -26.29
N GLY A 607 16.11 19.48 -27.15
CA GLY A 607 14.82 20.00 -27.61
C GLY A 607 14.04 18.97 -28.43
N GLU A 608 14.71 18.33 -29.38
CA GLU A 608 14.14 17.25 -30.21
C GLU A 608 13.78 16.01 -29.37
N GLU A 609 14.64 15.61 -28.43
CA GLU A 609 14.33 14.52 -27.49
C GLU A 609 13.09 14.84 -26.65
N ARG A 610 13.00 16.06 -26.09
CA ARG A 610 11.82 16.51 -25.33
C ARG A 610 10.54 16.50 -26.17
N GLU A 611 10.62 16.83 -27.45
CA GLU A 611 9.48 16.76 -28.38
C GLU A 611 9.04 15.30 -28.59
N THR A 612 9.96 14.36 -28.83
CA THR A 612 9.60 12.93 -28.94
C THR A 612 9.08 12.31 -27.63
N LEU A 613 9.52 12.80 -26.47
CA LEU A 613 8.98 12.41 -25.17
C LEU A 613 7.57 12.99 -24.95
N GLN A 614 7.32 14.22 -25.38
CA GLN A 614 5.99 14.81 -25.32
C GLN A 614 5.01 14.07 -26.24
N GLU A 615 5.37 13.77 -27.49
CA GLU A 615 4.54 12.95 -28.40
C GLU A 615 4.22 11.57 -27.78
N ARG A 616 5.20 10.94 -27.11
CA ARG A 616 5.01 9.65 -26.43
C ARG A 616 4.06 9.76 -25.24
N CYS A 617 4.14 10.83 -24.45
CA CYS A 617 3.21 11.11 -23.36
C CYS A 617 1.79 11.36 -23.89
N GLU A 618 1.63 12.11 -25.00
CA GLU A 618 0.33 12.33 -25.63
C GLU A 618 -0.27 11.02 -26.20
N GLN A 619 0.55 10.15 -26.81
CA GLN A 619 0.14 8.81 -27.24
C GLN A 619 -0.27 7.90 -26.06
N GLN A 620 0.46 7.95 -24.94
CA GLN A 620 0.07 7.22 -23.73
C GLN A 620 -1.21 7.80 -23.09
N GLN A 621 -1.40 9.12 -23.11
CA GLN A 621 -2.62 9.77 -22.64
C GLN A 621 -3.86 9.30 -23.43
N VAL A 622 -3.75 9.23 -24.76
CA VAL A 622 -4.80 8.65 -25.62
C VAL A 622 -5.06 7.18 -25.25
N LYS A 623 -4.00 6.38 -25.08
CA LYS A 623 -4.15 4.95 -24.76
C LYS A 623 -4.74 4.69 -23.37
N ILE A 624 -4.50 5.58 -22.41
CA ILE A 624 -5.16 5.55 -21.09
C ILE A 624 -6.66 5.87 -21.23
N GLN A 625 -7.05 6.80 -22.13
CA GLN A 625 -8.46 7.07 -22.43
C GLN A 625 -9.15 5.89 -23.13
N GLU A 626 -8.47 5.23 -24.08
CA GLU A 626 -8.96 3.99 -24.72
C GLU A 626 -9.20 2.89 -23.66
N LEU A 627 -8.23 2.63 -22.80
CA LEU A 627 -8.34 1.61 -21.74
C LEU A 627 -9.41 1.96 -20.69
N GLN A 628 -9.57 3.23 -20.33
CA GLN A 628 -10.66 3.67 -19.46
C GLN A 628 -12.02 3.40 -20.11
N GLN A 629 -12.15 3.64 -21.42
CA GLN A 629 -13.39 3.37 -22.15
C GLN A 629 -13.69 1.86 -22.26
N GLU A 630 -12.68 1.01 -22.42
CA GLU A 630 -12.84 -0.46 -22.32
C GLU A 630 -13.27 -0.90 -20.91
N VAL A 631 -12.68 -0.32 -19.85
CA VAL A 631 -13.07 -0.57 -18.46
C VAL A 631 -14.52 -0.12 -18.20
N ASP A 632 -14.94 1.03 -18.71
CA ASP A 632 -16.32 1.51 -18.56
C ASP A 632 -17.34 0.59 -19.27
N VAL A 633 -16.99 0.07 -20.46
CA VAL A 633 -17.80 -0.93 -21.17
C VAL A 633 -17.83 -2.27 -20.43
N ALA A 634 -16.70 -2.73 -19.88
CA ALA A 634 -16.65 -3.94 -19.05
C ALA A 634 -17.47 -3.79 -17.76
N ASN A 635 -17.46 -2.61 -17.14
CA ASN A 635 -18.29 -2.27 -15.98
C ASN A 635 -19.79 -2.26 -16.33
N GLN A 636 -20.19 -1.73 -17.50
CA GLN A 636 -21.58 -1.84 -17.98
C GLN A 636 -22.00 -3.30 -18.17
N TYR A 637 -21.18 -4.11 -18.85
CA TYR A 637 -21.46 -5.53 -19.05
C TYR A 637 -21.54 -6.31 -17.72
N SER A 638 -20.67 -5.99 -16.76
CA SER A 638 -20.69 -6.56 -15.40
C SER A 638 -21.99 -6.22 -14.65
N ASN A 639 -22.45 -4.96 -14.74
CA ASN A 639 -23.72 -4.52 -14.13
C ASN A 639 -24.94 -5.18 -14.79
N ASP A 640 -24.96 -5.31 -16.12
CA ASP A 640 -26.02 -6.03 -16.84
C ASP A 640 -26.04 -7.52 -16.48
N LEU A 641 -24.86 -8.15 -16.36
CA LEU A 641 -24.74 -9.54 -15.94
C LEU A 641 -25.20 -9.72 -14.49
N LYS A 642 -24.83 -8.81 -13.58
CA LYS A 642 -25.27 -8.81 -12.17
C LYS A 642 -26.80 -8.70 -12.07
N LYS A 643 -27.40 -7.73 -12.77
CA LYS A 643 -28.86 -7.57 -12.83
C LYS A 643 -29.55 -8.83 -13.36
N LYS A 644 -28.96 -9.48 -14.36
CA LYS A 644 -29.46 -10.74 -14.93
C LYS A 644 -29.34 -11.92 -13.96
N VAL A 645 -28.33 -11.94 -13.09
CA VAL A 645 -28.24 -12.88 -11.97
C VAL A 645 -29.30 -12.58 -10.91
N GLU A 646 -29.50 -11.30 -10.55
CA GLU A 646 -30.56 -10.87 -9.61
C GLU A 646 -31.95 -11.31 -10.12
N GLU A 647 -32.29 -11.06 -11.40
CA GLU A 647 -33.53 -11.55 -12.04
C GLU A 647 -33.67 -13.09 -12.04
N LEU A 648 -32.58 -13.83 -12.19
CA LEU A 648 -32.59 -15.29 -12.17
C LEU A 648 -32.74 -15.84 -10.74
N THR A 649 -32.18 -15.16 -9.75
CA THR A 649 -32.35 -15.47 -8.32
C THR A 649 -33.79 -15.20 -7.88
N GLU A 650 -34.40 -14.10 -8.33
CA GLU A 650 -35.80 -13.79 -8.05
C GLU A 650 -36.73 -14.88 -8.63
N ARG A 651 -36.59 -15.24 -9.92
CA ARG A 651 -37.35 -16.35 -10.54
C ARG A 651 -37.11 -17.70 -9.87
N LEU A 652 -35.91 -17.95 -9.33
CA LEU A 652 -35.62 -19.17 -8.58
C LEU A 652 -36.36 -19.20 -7.24
N ASN A 653 -36.49 -18.06 -6.57
CA ASN A 653 -37.28 -17.92 -5.34
C ASN A 653 -38.79 -18.04 -5.60
N GLU A 654 -39.30 -17.47 -6.70
CA GLU A 654 -40.67 -17.69 -7.19
C GLU A 654 -40.93 -19.19 -7.45
N ALA A 655 -39.99 -19.87 -8.13
CA ALA A 655 -40.10 -21.31 -8.39
C ALA A 655 -40.03 -22.16 -7.11
N LEU A 656 -39.23 -21.74 -6.11
CA LEU A 656 -39.15 -22.41 -4.80
C LEU A 656 -40.42 -22.22 -3.97
N THR A 657 -40.99 -21.02 -3.93
CA THR A 657 -42.25 -20.75 -3.21
C THR A 657 -43.42 -21.49 -3.85
N ALA A 658 -43.56 -21.43 -5.18
CA ALA A 658 -44.54 -22.23 -5.91
C ALA A 658 -44.33 -23.74 -5.69
N LYS A 659 -43.09 -24.22 -5.55
CA LYS A 659 -42.81 -25.62 -5.20
C LYS A 659 -43.27 -25.98 -3.78
N THR A 660 -43.10 -25.09 -2.80
CA THR A 660 -43.60 -25.34 -1.43
C THR A 660 -45.13 -25.29 -1.34
N GLU A 661 -45.79 -24.40 -2.10
CA GLU A 661 -47.25 -24.37 -2.20
C GLU A 661 -47.80 -25.67 -2.84
N ASN A 662 -47.19 -26.13 -3.94
CA ASN A 662 -47.55 -27.41 -4.56
C ASN A 662 -47.29 -28.61 -3.62
N ALA A 663 -46.24 -28.56 -2.79
CA ALA A 663 -45.98 -29.60 -1.79
C ALA A 663 -47.05 -29.63 -0.69
N GLN A 664 -47.48 -28.47 -0.18
CA GLN A 664 -48.60 -28.37 0.77
C GLN A 664 -49.93 -28.84 0.15
N MET A 665 -50.18 -28.51 -1.12
CA MET A 665 -51.37 -28.98 -1.84
C MET A 665 -51.35 -30.51 -2.03
N LEU A 666 -50.19 -31.10 -2.33
CA LEU A 666 -50.01 -32.55 -2.37
C LEU A 666 -50.27 -33.20 -1.01
N GLU A 667 -49.69 -32.69 0.07
CA GLU A 667 -49.94 -33.19 1.44
C GLU A 667 -51.42 -33.10 1.83
N GLN A 668 -52.12 -32.07 1.37
CA GLN A 668 -53.55 -31.89 1.60
C GLN A 668 -54.41 -32.87 0.78
N LEU A 669 -54.02 -33.18 -0.46
CA LEU A 669 -54.65 -34.23 -1.28
C LEU A 669 -54.37 -35.64 -0.73
N GLU A 670 -53.17 -35.89 -0.23
CA GLU A 670 -52.76 -37.17 0.36
C GLU A 670 -53.60 -37.48 1.61
N LYS A 671 -53.84 -36.48 2.47
CA LYS A 671 -54.78 -36.58 3.60
C LYS A 671 -56.23 -36.83 3.17
N GLN A 672 -56.69 -36.29 2.03
CA GLN A 672 -58.01 -36.61 1.48
C GLN A 672 -58.09 -38.05 0.95
N ILE A 673 -57.00 -38.55 0.34
CA ILE A 673 -56.89 -39.95 -0.07
C ILE A 673 -56.91 -40.87 1.15
N GLU A 674 -56.21 -40.53 2.25
CA GLU A 674 -56.26 -41.28 3.51
C GLU A 674 -57.66 -41.29 4.16
N SER A 675 -58.47 -40.23 4.04
CA SER A 675 -59.88 -40.31 4.49
C SER A 675 -60.70 -41.22 3.59
N LEU A 676 -60.60 -41.07 2.25
CA LEU A 676 -61.36 -41.89 1.30
C LEU A 676 -60.99 -43.38 1.35
N VAL A 677 -59.74 -43.71 1.67
CA VAL A 677 -59.28 -45.09 1.92
C VAL A 677 -59.91 -45.66 3.18
N ARG A 678 -59.98 -44.89 4.29
CA ARG A 678 -60.66 -45.32 5.51
C ARG A 678 -62.16 -45.51 5.31
N ASP A 679 -62.81 -44.57 4.61
CA ASP A 679 -64.23 -44.65 4.28
C ASP A 679 -64.53 -45.89 3.40
N ARG A 680 -63.68 -46.16 2.40
CA ARG A 680 -63.75 -47.37 1.56
C ARG A 680 -63.62 -48.65 2.40
N ASP A 681 -62.68 -48.69 3.34
CA ASP A 681 -62.41 -49.89 4.13
C ASP A 681 -63.50 -50.14 5.19
N GLN A 682 -64.11 -49.06 5.70
CA GLN A 682 -65.32 -49.12 6.53
C GLN A 682 -66.53 -49.63 5.71
N LEU A 683 -66.79 -49.08 4.52
CA LEU A 683 -67.85 -49.54 3.62
C LEU A 683 -67.63 -51.00 3.17
N SER A 684 -66.38 -51.41 2.96
CA SER A 684 -66.03 -52.81 2.66
C SER A 684 -66.33 -53.75 3.84
N SER A 685 -66.14 -53.27 5.06
CA SER A 685 -66.45 -54.01 6.29
C SER A 685 -67.97 -54.15 6.49
N GLU A 686 -68.72 -53.09 6.22
CA GLU A 686 -70.19 -53.08 6.24
C GLU A 686 -70.79 -53.99 5.16
N ALA A 687 -70.24 -53.96 3.92
CA ALA A 687 -70.62 -54.86 2.85
C ALA A 687 -70.33 -56.34 3.17
N PHE A 688 -69.25 -56.63 3.91
CA PHE A 688 -68.96 -57.97 4.40
C PHE A 688 -69.98 -58.45 5.44
N ALA A 689 -70.36 -57.59 6.40
CA ALA A 689 -71.39 -57.90 7.38
C ALA A 689 -72.77 -58.16 6.72
N LEU A 690 -73.16 -57.31 5.75
CA LEU A 690 -74.39 -57.48 4.98
C LEU A 690 -74.37 -58.76 4.11
N HIS A 691 -73.19 -59.21 3.66
CA HIS A 691 -73.05 -60.49 2.96
C HIS A 691 -73.23 -61.68 3.93
N GLU A 692 -72.69 -61.61 5.15
CA GLU A 692 -72.90 -62.63 6.19
C GLU A 692 -74.39 -62.71 6.62
N GLU A 693 -75.07 -61.56 6.73
CA GLU A 693 -76.51 -61.49 7.00
C GLU A 693 -77.34 -62.08 5.85
N ASN A 694 -76.97 -61.80 4.59
CA ASN A 694 -77.60 -62.45 3.43
C ASN A 694 -77.37 -63.98 3.42
N GLN A 695 -76.20 -64.47 3.85
CA GLN A 695 -75.98 -65.92 3.99
C GLN A 695 -76.91 -66.54 5.05
N LYS A 696 -77.13 -65.87 6.18
CA LYS A 696 -78.10 -66.31 7.20
C LYS A 696 -79.52 -66.35 6.66
N ILE A 697 -79.97 -65.29 5.97
CA ILE A 697 -81.29 -65.24 5.33
C ILE A 697 -81.45 -66.33 4.25
N ILE A 698 -80.40 -66.65 3.50
CA ILE A 698 -80.39 -67.76 2.53
C ILE A 698 -80.53 -69.12 3.25
N GLN A 699 -79.88 -69.29 4.40
CA GLN A 699 -80.00 -70.51 5.21
C GLN A 699 -81.40 -70.67 5.81
N GLU A 700 -81.93 -69.63 6.47
CA GLU A 700 -83.31 -69.59 7.01
C GLU A 700 -84.35 -69.88 5.92
N LYS A 701 -84.16 -69.32 4.72
CA LYS A 701 -84.99 -69.62 3.55
C LYS A 701 -84.88 -71.09 3.10
N GLY A 702 -83.71 -71.70 3.24
CA GLY A 702 -83.51 -73.14 3.00
C GLY A 702 -84.32 -73.99 3.98
N GLU A 703 -84.21 -73.68 5.27
CA GLU A 703 -84.94 -74.35 6.37
C GLU A 703 -86.47 -74.21 6.18
N LEU A 704 -86.96 -73.00 5.87
CA LEU A 704 -88.38 -72.76 5.52
C LEU A 704 -88.83 -73.50 4.25
N SER A 705 -87.94 -73.70 3.27
CA SER A 705 -88.24 -74.46 2.06
C SER A 705 -88.29 -75.97 2.32
N GLU A 706 -87.54 -76.48 3.30
CA GLU A 706 -87.64 -77.86 3.77
C GLU A 706 -88.95 -78.09 4.53
N GLU A 707 -89.36 -77.14 5.36
CA GLU A 707 -90.63 -77.19 6.10
C GLU A 707 -91.85 -77.16 5.14
N LEU A 708 -91.78 -76.33 4.09
CA LEU A 708 -92.75 -76.38 2.98
C LEU A 708 -92.75 -77.72 2.24
N GLY A 709 -91.61 -78.39 2.13
CA GLY A 709 -91.50 -79.75 1.57
C GLY A 709 -92.22 -80.80 2.41
N LYS A 710 -92.15 -80.69 3.74
CA LYS A 710 -92.88 -81.57 4.68
C LYS A 710 -94.40 -81.39 4.50
N ILE A 711 -94.88 -80.16 4.50
CA ILE A 711 -96.31 -79.82 4.26
C ILE A 711 -96.78 -80.29 2.87
N ALA A 712 -95.90 -80.25 1.85
CA ALA A 712 -96.22 -80.79 0.54
C ALA A 712 -96.39 -82.32 0.56
N SER A 713 -95.58 -83.06 1.34
CA SER A 713 -95.73 -84.51 1.46
C SER A 713 -97.01 -84.95 2.20
N GLU A 714 -97.44 -84.21 3.24
CA GLU A 714 -98.72 -84.47 3.93
C GLU A 714 -99.94 -84.30 3.01
N LYS A 715 -99.82 -83.47 1.97
CA LYS A 715 -100.86 -83.25 0.96
C LYS A 715 -100.98 -84.40 -0.04
N ASP A 716 -99.90 -85.14 -0.31
CA ASP A 716 -99.93 -86.27 -1.24
C ASP A 716 -100.63 -87.51 -0.64
N ASP A 717 -100.51 -87.73 0.68
CA ASP A 717 -101.31 -88.74 1.41
C ASP A 717 -102.83 -88.47 1.29
N TRP A 718 -103.24 -87.20 1.23
CA TRP A 718 -104.65 -86.83 1.00
C TRP A 718 -105.12 -87.15 -0.44
N LEU A 719 -104.23 -87.09 -1.43
CA LEU A 719 -104.57 -87.43 -2.83
C LEU A 719 -104.81 -88.94 -3.01
N VAL A 720 -104.08 -89.80 -2.30
CA VAL A 720 -104.28 -91.26 -2.33
C VAL A 720 -105.68 -91.66 -1.85
N LEU A 721 -106.20 -90.99 -0.82
CA LEU A 721 -107.58 -91.17 -0.34
C LEU A 721 -108.65 -90.78 -1.38
N LYS A 722 -108.35 -89.81 -2.25
CA LYS A 722 -109.26 -89.38 -3.32
C LYS A 722 -109.30 -90.39 -4.47
N GLU A 723 -108.16 -90.91 -4.90
CA GLU A 723 -108.06 -91.80 -6.06
C GLU A 723 -108.81 -93.14 -5.86
N GLN A 724 -108.87 -93.64 -4.63
CA GLN A 724 -109.67 -94.83 -4.29
C GLN A 724 -111.18 -94.64 -4.54
N SER A 725 -111.69 -93.41 -4.45
CA SER A 725 -113.11 -93.10 -4.71
C SER A 725 -113.43 -93.16 -6.21
N GLU A 726 -112.60 -92.53 -7.05
CA GLU A 726 -112.82 -92.46 -8.51
C GLU A 726 -112.66 -93.83 -9.22
N ASN A 727 -111.93 -94.78 -8.62
CA ASN A 727 -111.73 -96.14 -9.15
C ASN A 727 -113.00 -97.01 -9.08
N LEU A 728 -113.85 -96.80 -8.06
CA LEU A 728 -115.13 -97.51 -7.91
C LEU A 728 -116.15 -97.10 -8.98
N GLU A 729 -116.16 -95.83 -9.38
CA GLU A 729 -117.14 -95.28 -10.32
C GLU A 729 -116.83 -95.68 -11.77
N LYS A 730 -115.56 -95.62 -12.20
CA LYS A 730 -115.14 -96.01 -13.57
C LYS A 730 -115.47 -97.46 -13.92
N LYS A 731 -115.49 -98.38 -12.94
CA LYS A 731 -115.81 -99.80 -13.15
C LYS A 731 -117.27 -100.07 -13.54
N LEU A 732 -118.20 -99.15 -13.27
CA LEU A 732 -119.60 -99.28 -13.66
C LEU A 732 -119.91 -98.76 -15.08
N GLN A 733 -119.02 -97.98 -15.70
CA GLN A 733 -119.27 -97.36 -17.00
C GLN A 733 -118.67 -98.13 -18.19
N MET A 734 -117.48 -98.73 -18.08
CA MET A 734 -116.82 -99.37 -19.24
C MET A 734 -117.50 -100.67 -19.71
N MET A 735 -118.33 -101.31 -18.89
CA MET A 735 -118.98 -102.59 -19.21
C MET A 735 -119.97 -102.51 -20.39
N THR A 736 -120.31 -101.29 -20.83
CA THR A 736 -121.46 -101.03 -21.72
C THR A 736 -121.09 -100.53 -23.12
N ALA A 737 -119.81 -100.24 -23.41
CA ALA A 737 -119.43 -99.43 -24.58
C ALA A 737 -118.61 -100.16 -25.68
N GLU A 738 -117.46 -100.75 -25.36
CA GLU A 738 -116.47 -101.15 -26.39
C GLU A 738 -116.82 -102.39 -27.23
N LYS A 739 -117.95 -103.04 -26.92
CA LYS A 739 -118.56 -104.08 -27.76
C LYS A 739 -118.69 -103.66 -29.23
N ASP A 740 -118.97 -102.38 -29.48
CA ASP A 740 -119.42 -101.92 -30.80
C ASP A 740 -118.31 -101.32 -31.68
N HIS A 741 -117.07 -101.14 -31.19
CA HIS A 741 -115.97 -100.54 -31.98
C HIS A 741 -114.89 -101.53 -32.50
N ILE A 742 -114.95 -102.80 -32.09
CA ILE A 742 -114.08 -103.88 -32.63
C ILE A 742 -114.30 -104.11 -34.15
N SER A 743 -115.39 -103.57 -34.73
CA SER A 743 -115.77 -103.79 -36.12
C SER A 743 -115.05 -102.92 -37.17
N THR A 744 -114.21 -101.95 -36.80
CA THR A 744 -113.56 -101.00 -37.75
C THR A 744 -112.04 -101.18 -37.88
N LEU A 745 -111.62 -102.44 -37.78
CA LEU A 745 -110.43 -103.10 -38.33
C LEU A 745 -109.27 -102.25 -38.94
N LEU A 746 -108.07 -102.46 -38.38
CA LEU A 746 -107.06 -103.44 -38.87
C LEU A 746 -106.49 -103.32 -40.31
N GLU A 747 -107.01 -102.51 -41.23
CA GLU A 747 -106.56 -102.53 -42.64
C GLU A 747 -105.31 -101.66 -42.95
N ASN A 748 -104.99 -100.66 -42.12
CA ASN A 748 -104.03 -99.60 -42.48
C ASN A 748 -102.58 -99.79 -41.97
N GLU A 749 -102.27 -100.85 -41.21
CA GLU A 749 -101.05 -100.92 -40.38
C GLU A 749 -99.93 -101.84 -40.94
N GLN A 750 -99.90 -102.14 -42.25
CA GLN A 750 -99.03 -103.23 -42.76
C GLN A 750 -98.39 -103.08 -44.16
N ARG A 751 -97.95 -101.89 -44.61
CA ARG A 751 -97.35 -101.74 -45.97
C ARG A 751 -96.05 -100.97 -46.21
N HIS A 752 -95.52 -100.15 -45.29
CA HIS A 752 -94.36 -99.27 -45.63
C HIS A 752 -93.01 -99.56 -44.94
N THR A 753 -92.91 -100.58 -44.10
CA THR A 753 -91.72 -100.95 -43.30
C THR A 753 -90.58 -101.61 -44.10
N SER A 754 -90.40 -101.28 -45.39
CA SER A 754 -89.47 -102.04 -46.27
C SER A 754 -88.78 -101.26 -47.40
N LEU A 755 -89.09 -99.97 -47.64
CA LEU A 755 -88.51 -99.22 -48.77
C LEU A 755 -87.05 -98.75 -48.54
N VAL A 756 -86.61 -98.62 -47.28
CA VAL A 756 -85.28 -98.09 -46.88
C VAL A 756 -84.11 -99.00 -47.27
N ARG A 757 -84.37 -100.21 -47.80
CA ARG A 757 -83.37 -101.28 -47.97
C ARG A 757 -82.70 -101.37 -49.35
N THR A 758 -83.13 -100.61 -50.36
CA THR A 758 -82.75 -100.91 -51.78
C THR A 758 -82.38 -99.71 -52.65
N GLN A 759 -81.62 -98.73 -52.12
CA GLN A 759 -80.81 -97.81 -52.95
C GLN A 759 -79.30 -97.90 -52.68
N LEU A 760 -78.87 -98.91 -51.93
CA LEU A 760 -77.45 -99.22 -51.65
C LEU A 760 -76.70 -99.86 -52.84
N CYS A 761 -77.24 -99.81 -54.06
CA CYS A 761 -76.75 -100.59 -55.22
C CYS A 761 -76.82 -99.82 -56.56
N HIS A 762 -76.32 -98.59 -56.58
CA HIS A 762 -75.72 -98.02 -57.79
C HIS A 762 -74.44 -97.26 -57.39
N LEU A 763 -73.39 -97.98 -57.03
CA LEU A 763 -72.26 -98.28 -57.92
C LEU A 763 -71.70 -97.01 -58.60
N LEU A 764 -70.50 -96.53 -58.30
CA LEU A 764 -69.13 -97.12 -58.37
C LEU A 764 -68.28 -96.35 -59.42
N GLU A 765 -68.33 -95.02 -59.35
CA GLU A 765 -67.42 -94.06 -59.98
C GLU A 765 -67.25 -92.90 -58.97
N GLU A 766 -66.10 -92.29 -58.70
CA GLU A 766 -64.71 -92.82 -58.66
C GLU A 766 -63.88 -91.93 -57.68
N VAL A 767 -62.58 -92.19 -57.46
CA VAL A 767 -61.78 -91.59 -56.34
C VAL A 767 -60.49 -90.86 -56.80
N GLY A 768 -60.12 -89.71 -56.22
CA GLY A 768 -58.81 -89.05 -56.43
C GLY A 768 -58.57 -87.70 -55.70
N SER A 769 -57.30 -87.28 -55.47
CA SER A 769 -56.93 -86.15 -54.57
C SER A 769 -55.57 -85.42 -54.85
N SER A 770 -55.50 -84.08 -54.60
CA SER A 770 -54.33 -83.25 -54.10
C SER A 770 -53.11 -82.78 -54.99
N ILE A 771 -52.40 -81.69 -54.56
CA ILE A 771 -50.94 -81.26 -54.79
C ILE A 771 -50.62 -79.94 -55.64
N SER A 772 -49.34 -79.51 -55.86
CA SER A 772 -48.78 -78.12 -56.13
C SER A 772 -47.33 -78.04 -56.77
N GLY A 773 -46.88 -76.94 -57.47
CA GLY A 773 -45.43 -76.48 -57.59
C GLY A 773 -44.70 -76.06 -58.95
N SER A 774 -43.92 -74.93 -58.95
CA SER A 774 -42.56 -74.53 -59.56
C SER A 774 -41.98 -74.73 -61.03
N ASN A 775 -41.34 -73.66 -61.60
CA ASN A 775 -39.97 -73.41 -62.27
C ASN A 775 -39.30 -74.32 -63.40
N GLU A 776 -38.22 -73.98 -64.20
CA GLU A 776 -37.64 -72.76 -64.90
C GLU A 776 -36.33 -73.02 -65.80
N GLU A 777 -35.79 -72.01 -66.56
CA GLU A 777 -34.43 -71.82 -67.26
C GLU A 777 -33.97 -72.70 -68.51
N TYR A 778 -32.88 -72.54 -69.34
CA TYR A 778 -31.72 -71.58 -69.59
C TYR A 778 -31.04 -71.70 -71.04
N ASP A 779 -29.98 -70.89 -71.40
CA ASP A 779 -28.72 -71.19 -72.21
C ASP A 779 -28.21 -70.32 -73.45
N SER A 780 -27.13 -70.71 -74.19
CA SER A 780 -25.94 -69.84 -74.59
C SER A 780 -25.14 -70.15 -75.92
N LEU A 781 -24.24 -69.23 -76.42
CA LEU A 781 -23.06 -69.53 -77.34
C LEU A 781 -21.96 -68.41 -77.48
N ASN A 782 -22.29 -67.12 -77.38
CA ASN A 782 -21.54 -66.00 -77.98
C ASN A 782 -20.19 -65.55 -77.34
N LEU A 783 -19.57 -66.36 -76.46
CA LEU A 783 -18.53 -65.89 -75.51
C LEU A 783 -17.07 -66.13 -75.92
N LEU A 784 -16.79 -66.99 -76.90
CA LEU A 784 -15.43 -67.50 -77.12
C LEU A 784 -14.51 -66.56 -77.94
N GLU A 785 -15.07 -65.76 -78.83
CA GLU A 785 -14.30 -64.96 -79.80
C GLU A 785 -13.65 -63.72 -79.16
N ILE A 786 -14.32 -63.12 -78.17
CA ILE A 786 -13.87 -61.94 -77.41
C ILE A 786 -12.55 -62.22 -76.66
N ALA A 787 -12.32 -63.45 -76.22
CA ALA A 787 -11.19 -63.81 -75.36
C ALA A 787 -9.81 -63.64 -76.04
N ASN A 788 -9.72 -63.84 -77.35
CA ASN A 788 -8.43 -63.81 -78.07
C ASN A 788 -7.90 -62.39 -78.30
N GLU A 789 -8.76 -61.38 -78.51
CA GLU A 789 -8.29 -60.01 -78.79
C GLU A 789 -7.70 -59.33 -77.54
N CYS A 790 -8.24 -59.63 -76.35
CA CYS A 790 -7.72 -59.13 -75.08
C CYS A 790 -6.26 -59.53 -74.83
N LEU A 791 -5.86 -60.73 -75.27
CA LEU A 791 -4.55 -61.31 -74.95
C LEU A 791 -3.39 -60.61 -75.69
N SER A 792 -3.66 -59.92 -76.80
CA SER A 792 -2.66 -59.09 -77.49
C SER A 792 -2.40 -57.76 -76.79
N LYS A 793 -3.45 -57.07 -76.33
CA LYS A 793 -3.35 -55.75 -75.66
C LYS A 793 -2.57 -55.85 -74.35
N MET A 794 -2.80 -56.93 -73.59
CA MET A 794 -2.14 -57.22 -72.31
C MET A 794 -0.59 -57.25 -72.36
N LYS A 795 0.02 -57.43 -73.55
CA LYS A 795 1.50 -57.42 -73.69
C LYS A 795 2.09 -56.02 -73.89
N GLU A 796 1.32 -55.07 -74.40
CA GLU A 796 1.77 -53.70 -74.62
C GLU A 796 1.73 -52.91 -73.29
N GLU A 797 0.68 -53.13 -72.49
CA GLU A 797 0.54 -52.64 -71.11
C GLU A 797 1.68 -53.13 -70.20
N GLN A 798 2.19 -54.35 -70.41
CA GLN A 798 3.26 -54.94 -69.60
C GLN A 798 4.59 -54.17 -69.67
N CYS A 799 4.89 -53.47 -70.76
CA CYS A 799 6.10 -52.65 -70.88
C CYS A 799 5.96 -51.28 -70.17
N LEU A 800 4.77 -50.68 -70.22
CA LEU A 800 4.49 -49.42 -69.50
C LEU A 800 4.41 -49.64 -67.98
N ALA A 801 3.95 -50.81 -67.54
CA ALA A 801 3.89 -51.19 -66.14
C ALA A 801 5.26 -51.06 -65.43
N PHE A 802 6.36 -51.51 -66.05
CA PHE A 802 7.69 -51.47 -65.43
C PHE A 802 8.24 -50.05 -65.24
N GLN A 803 7.97 -49.11 -66.15
CA GLN A 803 8.41 -47.72 -65.96
C GLN A 803 7.62 -47.04 -64.85
N ASN A 804 6.30 -47.28 -64.80
CA ASN A 804 5.45 -46.79 -63.71
C ASN A 804 5.85 -47.41 -62.35
N GLU A 805 6.31 -48.67 -62.32
CA GLU A 805 6.71 -49.34 -61.09
C GLU A 805 8.00 -48.73 -60.48
N GLU A 806 8.98 -48.36 -61.29
CA GLU A 806 10.20 -47.68 -60.83
C GLU A 806 9.90 -46.26 -60.29
N GLU A 807 9.04 -45.49 -60.97
CA GLU A 807 8.60 -44.17 -60.50
C GLU A 807 7.75 -44.27 -59.21
N VAL A 808 6.88 -45.29 -59.10
CA VAL A 808 6.12 -45.58 -57.86
C VAL A 808 7.04 -45.98 -56.70
N ILE A 809 8.15 -46.68 -56.95
CA ILE A 809 9.14 -47.00 -55.90
C ILE A 809 9.84 -45.72 -55.41
N HIS A 810 10.25 -44.83 -56.32
CA HIS A 810 10.85 -43.55 -55.94
C HIS A 810 9.87 -42.67 -55.15
N LEU A 811 8.62 -42.53 -55.62
CA LEU A 811 7.58 -41.78 -54.92
C LEU A 811 7.24 -42.38 -53.54
N ARG A 812 7.23 -43.71 -53.39
CA ARG A 812 7.08 -44.36 -52.08
C ARG A 812 8.22 -44.02 -51.11
N GLN A 813 9.47 -43.98 -51.58
CA GLN A 813 10.61 -43.64 -50.74
C GLN A 813 10.58 -42.18 -50.28
N GLU A 814 10.18 -41.25 -51.16
CA GLU A 814 10.04 -39.84 -50.79
C GLU A 814 8.83 -39.60 -49.86
N VAL A 815 7.71 -40.31 -50.06
CA VAL A 815 6.59 -40.32 -49.10
C VAL A 815 7.06 -40.85 -47.74
N GLU A 816 7.76 -41.98 -47.68
CA GLU A 816 8.27 -42.54 -46.41
C GLU A 816 9.28 -41.60 -45.73
N ARG A 817 10.05 -40.81 -46.50
CA ARG A 817 10.95 -39.76 -45.99
C ARG A 817 10.16 -38.61 -45.37
N LEU A 818 9.15 -38.09 -46.08
CA LEU A 818 8.28 -37.01 -45.63
C LEU A 818 7.41 -37.43 -44.44
N GLU A 819 6.94 -38.67 -44.39
CA GLU A 819 6.22 -39.24 -43.25
C GLU A 819 7.11 -39.28 -42.00
N LYS A 820 8.39 -39.67 -42.12
CA LYS A 820 9.34 -39.68 -41.00
C LYS A 820 9.69 -38.27 -40.51
N GLU A 821 9.84 -37.32 -41.43
CA GLU A 821 10.11 -35.91 -41.12
C GLU A 821 8.91 -35.27 -40.42
N ASN A 822 7.71 -35.42 -40.96
CA ASN A 822 6.46 -34.96 -40.37
C ASN A 822 6.19 -35.64 -39.01
N ALA A 823 6.44 -36.94 -38.88
CA ALA A 823 6.36 -37.65 -37.62
C ALA A 823 7.46 -37.25 -36.61
N ALA A 824 8.53 -36.57 -37.01
CA ALA A 824 9.48 -35.93 -36.10
C ALA A 824 8.95 -34.56 -35.63
N GLN A 825 8.51 -33.72 -36.56
CA GLN A 825 7.90 -32.40 -36.27
C GLN A 825 6.68 -32.53 -35.34
N TYR A 826 5.78 -33.51 -35.58
CA TYR A 826 4.66 -33.80 -34.68
C TYR A 826 5.09 -34.24 -33.26
N ARG A 827 6.25 -34.88 -33.11
CA ARG A 827 6.79 -35.23 -31.78
C ARG A 827 7.40 -34.02 -31.08
N GLU A 828 8.11 -33.17 -31.82
CA GLU A 828 8.68 -31.93 -31.31
C GLU A 828 7.59 -30.96 -30.87
N HIS A 829 6.60 -30.67 -31.72
CA HIS A 829 5.44 -29.86 -31.37
C HIS A 829 4.65 -30.45 -30.20
N ARG A 830 4.52 -31.78 -30.10
CA ARG A 830 3.85 -32.43 -28.96
C ARG A 830 4.64 -32.33 -27.66
N SER A 831 5.99 -32.36 -27.70
CA SER A 831 6.80 -32.05 -26.52
C SER A 831 6.59 -30.61 -26.11
N LEU A 832 6.73 -29.66 -27.04
CA LEU A 832 6.57 -28.23 -26.77
C LEU A 832 5.17 -27.90 -26.19
N ILE A 833 4.10 -28.52 -26.70
CA ILE A 833 2.76 -28.40 -26.11
C ILE A 833 2.73 -28.95 -24.69
N GLN A 834 3.32 -30.13 -24.43
CA GLN A 834 3.39 -30.70 -23.07
C GLN A 834 4.25 -29.85 -22.12
N ASP A 835 5.27 -29.17 -22.62
CA ASP A 835 6.13 -28.29 -21.83
C ASP A 835 5.41 -26.98 -21.49
N PHE A 836 4.66 -26.39 -22.43
CA PHE A 836 3.72 -25.29 -22.14
C PHE A 836 2.56 -25.70 -21.22
N GLU A 837 2.06 -26.94 -21.30
CA GLU A 837 1.04 -27.47 -20.39
C GLU A 837 1.58 -27.60 -18.95
N LYS A 838 2.86 -28.00 -18.78
CA LYS A 838 3.54 -28.00 -17.47
C LYS A 838 3.75 -26.59 -16.94
N GLU A 839 4.27 -25.69 -17.76
CA GLU A 839 4.49 -24.27 -17.39
C GLU A 839 3.17 -23.61 -16.96
N LYS A 840 2.08 -23.85 -17.69
CA LYS A 840 0.72 -23.41 -17.33
C LYS A 840 0.16 -24.10 -16.07
N GLY A 841 0.64 -25.29 -15.74
CA GLY A 841 0.38 -25.96 -14.45
C GLY A 841 1.09 -25.23 -13.31
N LEU A 842 2.41 -25.07 -13.41
CA LEU A 842 3.24 -24.38 -12.41
C LEU A 842 2.79 -22.93 -12.19
N LEU A 843 2.48 -22.18 -13.25
CA LEU A 843 1.93 -20.81 -13.15
C LEU A 843 0.54 -20.76 -12.52
N ARG A 844 -0.23 -21.86 -12.55
CA ARG A 844 -1.49 -21.97 -11.81
C ARG A 844 -1.22 -22.29 -10.34
N GLU A 845 -0.34 -23.25 -10.05
CA GLU A 845 0.04 -23.64 -8.69
C GLU A 845 0.63 -22.44 -7.93
N GLU A 846 1.48 -21.64 -8.58
CA GLU A 846 2.01 -20.38 -8.04
C GLU A 846 0.90 -19.35 -7.79
N LEU A 847 0.00 -19.15 -8.76
CA LEU A 847 -1.12 -18.21 -8.62
C LEU A 847 -2.12 -18.63 -7.52
N GLU A 848 -2.38 -19.94 -7.39
CA GLU A 848 -3.25 -20.52 -6.37
C GLU A 848 -2.58 -20.48 -4.98
N GLY A 849 -1.26 -20.60 -4.92
CA GLY A 849 -0.44 -20.32 -3.74
C GLY A 849 -0.51 -18.86 -3.31
N VAL A 850 -0.27 -17.90 -4.22
CA VAL A 850 -0.37 -16.46 -3.96
C VAL A 850 -1.80 -16.03 -3.59
N LEU A 851 -2.83 -16.64 -4.18
CA LEU A 851 -4.22 -16.44 -3.76
C LEU A 851 -4.48 -17.00 -2.35
N SER A 852 -3.94 -18.18 -2.01
CA SER A 852 -4.06 -18.77 -0.67
C SER A 852 -3.33 -17.93 0.39
N GLU A 853 -2.15 -17.40 0.09
CA GLU A 853 -1.39 -16.48 0.95
C GLU A 853 -2.15 -15.15 1.11
N LYS A 854 -2.72 -14.62 0.04
CA LYS A 854 -3.59 -13.43 0.09
C LYS A 854 -4.84 -13.67 0.95
N GLU A 855 -5.49 -14.84 0.84
CA GLU A 855 -6.65 -15.19 1.66
C GLU A 855 -6.27 -15.36 3.14
N ALA A 856 -5.11 -15.95 3.44
CA ALA A 856 -4.57 -16.01 4.80
C ALA A 856 -4.27 -14.61 5.35
N LEU A 857 -3.55 -13.76 4.62
CA LEU A 857 -3.27 -12.38 5.03
C LEU A 857 -4.56 -11.54 5.18
N GLN A 858 -5.58 -11.78 4.35
CA GLN A 858 -6.88 -11.15 4.49
C GLN A 858 -7.63 -11.64 5.74
N HIS A 859 -7.46 -12.91 6.11
CA HIS A 859 -7.97 -13.47 7.37
C HIS A 859 -7.26 -12.85 8.57
N ASP A 860 -5.92 -12.78 8.56
CA ASP A 860 -5.11 -12.15 9.62
C ASP A 860 -5.46 -10.67 9.81
N ILE A 861 -5.64 -9.93 8.71
CA ILE A 861 -6.11 -8.53 8.73
C ILE A 861 -7.53 -8.43 9.33
N GLN A 862 -8.40 -9.42 9.10
CA GLN A 862 -9.74 -9.43 9.70
C GLN A 862 -9.70 -9.83 11.18
N GLU A 863 -8.83 -10.75 11.60
CA GLU A 863 -8.58 -11.05 13.02
C GLU A 863 -8.01 -9.84 13.75
N LEU A 864 -7.04 -9.13 13.17
CA LEU A 864 -6.49 -7.89 13.72
C LEU A 864 -7.56 -6.78 13.85
N LYS A 865 -8.47 -6.66 12.87
CA LYS A 865 -9.63 -5.75 12.97
C LYS A 865 -10.61 -6.17 14.07
N ASN A 866 -10.90 -7.47 14.18
CA ASN A 866 -11.78 -8.01 15.22
C ASN A 866 -11.18 -7.82 16.61
N ALA A 867 -9.86 -8.02 16.76
CA ALA A 867 -9.12 -7.77 17.99
C ALA A 867 -9.08 -6.28 18.34
N GLY A 868 -8.83 -5.41 17.35
CA GLY A 868 -8.85 -3.95 17.52
C GLY A 868 -10.23 -3.43 17.96
N GLU A 869 -11.31 -3.89 17.33
CA GLU A 869 -12.67 -3.51 17.73
C GLU A 869 -13.04 -4.11 19.10
N LYS A 870 -12.61 -5.33 19.40
CA LYS A 870 -12.76 -5.92 20.75
C LYS A 870 -12.07 -5.06 21.81
N THR A 871 -10.79 -4.71 21.62
CA THR A 871 -10.06 -3.84 22.56
C THR A 871 -10.64 -2.43 22.61
N ARG A 872 -11.26 -1.94 21.52
CA ARG A 872 -12.01 -0.68 21.52
C ARG A 872 -13.29 -0.77 22.35
N ILE A 873 -14.03 -1.88 22.29
CA ILE A 873 -15.20 -2.13 23.16
C ILE A 873 -14.74 -2.28 24.62
N GLU A 874 -13.71 -3.07 24.91
CA GLU A 874 -13.14 -3.22 26.25
C GLU A 874 -12.67 -1.86 26.82
N ASN A 875 -12.10 -0.97 26.00
CA ASN A 875 -11.75 0.39 26.39
C ASN A 875 -13.00 1.29 26.61
N GLN A 876 -14.08 1.11 25.85
CA GLN A 876 -15.34 1.83 26.07
C GLN A 876 -16.02 1.38 27.37
N ASP A 877 -16.03 0.07 27.65
CA ASP A 877 -16.52 -0.49 28.91
C ASP A 877 -15.67 -0.01 30.09
N LEU A 878 -14.33 0.00 29.96
CA LEU A 878 -13.44 0.55 30.99
C LEU A 878 -13.69 2.05 31.22
N LEU A 879 -13.91 2.85 30.18
CA LEU A 879 -14.28 4.26 30.31
C LEU A 879 -15.63 4.44 31.01
N ALA A 880 -16.65 3.64 30.67
CA ALA A 880 -17.95 3.67 31.33
C ALA A 880 -17.85 3.27 32.82
N ASN A 881 -17.04 2.27 33.16
CA ASN A 881 -16.74 1.90 34.54
C ASN A 881 -15.99 3.01 35.29
N ILE A 882 -15.02 3.68 34.65
CA ILE A 882 -14.32 4.84 35.23
C ILE A 882 -15.28 6.01 35.46
N GLU A 883 -16.21 6.26 34.53
CA GLU A 883 -17.24 7.29 34.71
C GLU A 883 -18.20 6.93 35.85
N GLU A 884 -18.68 5.69 35.93
CA GLU A 884 -19.55 5.23 37.03
C GLU A 884 -18.83 5.32 38.40
N ILE A 885 -17.56 4.94 38.47
CA ILE A 885 -16.72 5.11 39.67
C ILE A 885 -16.54 6.59 40.00
N THR A 886 -16.36 7.46 39.01
CA THR A 886 -16.23 8.92 39.20
C THR A 886 -17.54 9.53 39.70
N GLN A 887 -18.69 9.11 39.17
CA GLN A 887 -20.02 9.52 39.65
C GLN A 887 -20.28 9.02 41.07
N LYS A 888 -19.91 7.77 41.40
CA LYS A 888 -19.96 7.23 42.77
C LYS A 888 -19.07 8.03 43.73
N LEU A 889 -17.84 8.36 43.32
CA LEU A 889 -16.93 9.20 44.11
C LEU A 889 -17.49 10.60 44.33
N ALA A 890 -18.04 11.25 43.31
CA ALA A 890 -18.69 12.56 43.43
C ALA A 890 -19.94 12.51 44.35
N PHE A 891 -20.70 11.41 44.33
CA PHE A 891 -21.81 11.17 45.26
C PHE A 891 -21.33 11.01 46.71
N TYR A 892 -20.28 10.21 46.95
CA TYR A 892 -19.67 10.09 48.28
C TYR A 892 -19.02 11.39 48.76
N GLU A 893 -18.37 12.15 47.88
CA GLU A 893 -17.80 13.46 48.21
C GLU A 893 -18.91 14.47 48.57
N SER A 894 -20.02 14.48 47.83
CA SER A 894 -21.22 15.26 48.17
C SER A 894 -21.81 14.86 49.52
N GLN A 895 -21.90 13.56 49.82
CA GLN A 895 -22.39 13.05 51.11
C GLN A 895 -21.44 13.40 52.27
N VAL A 896 -20.13 13.44 52.04
CA VAL A 896 -19.12 13.93 53.00
C VAL A 896 -19.18 15.45 53.16
N GLN A 897 -19.58 16.18 52.11
CA GLN A 897 -19.80 17.63 52.16
C GLN A 897 -21.06 17.97 52.99
N GLU A 898 -22.18 17.28 52.78
CA GLU A 898 -23.40 17.43 53.61
C GLU A 898 -23.13 17.11 55.09
N GLN A 899 -22.29 16.11 55.38
CA GLN A 899 -21.88 15.80 56.76
C GLN A 899 -20.97 16.87 57.39
N LYS A 900 -20.35 17.77 56.61
CA LYS A 900 -19.52 18.87 57.12
C LYS A 900 -20.31 20.16 57.38
N GLU A 901 -21.45 20.39 56.72
CA GLU A 901 -22.26 21.60 56.93
C GLU A 901 -23.23 21.49 58.12
N GLY A 902 -23.39 20.29 58.71
CA GLY A 902 -24.13 20.05 59.95
C GLY A 902 -23.38 20.50 61.22
N SER A 903 -23.33 21.82 61.46
CA SER A 903 -22.47 22.49 62.46
C SER A 903 -22.76 22.25 63.97
N GLU A 904 -23.35 21.11 64.35
CA GLU A 904 -23.62 20.76 65.76
C GLU A 904 -22.86 19.49 66.22
N LYS A 905 -22.41 18.63 65.30
CA LYS A 905 -21.79 17.33 65.69
C LYS A 905 -20.28 17.37 65.95
N GLN A 906 -19.58 18.44 65.56
CA GLN A 906 -18.12 18.48 65.66
C GLN A 906 -17.62 18.79 67.08
N ASP A 907 -18.36 19.59 67.87
CA ASP A 907 -18.02 19.86 69.27
C ASP A 907 -18.38 18.69 70.19
N ASP A 908 -19.48 17.97 69.91
CA ASP A 908 -19.80 16.68 70.52
C ASP A 908 -18.69 15.64 70.22
N LEU A 909 -18.24 15.53 68.97
CA LEU A 909 -17.16 14.62 68.59
C LEU A 909 -15.84 14.98 69.27
N ASN A 910 -15.47 16.25 69.36
CA ASN A 910 -14.27 16.68 70.10
C ASN A 910 -14.39 16.34 71.61
N SER A 911 -15.55 16.60 72.22
CA SER A 911 -15.80 16.31 73.64
C SER A 911 -15.74 14.79 73.91
N ILE A 912 -16.34 13.98 73.03
CA ILE A 912 -16.28 12.52 73.09
C ILE A 912 -14.85 12.03 72.84
N LEU A 913 -14.08 12.64 71.94
CA LEU A 913 -12.71 12.22 71.63
C LEU A 913 -11.75 12.56 72.78
N GLU A 914 -11.88 13.72 73.42
CA GLU A 914 -11.09 14.07 74.63
C GLU A 914 -11.47 13.18 75.82
N GLN A 915 -12.76 12.87 76.01
CA GLN A 915 -13.19 11.85 76.97
C GLN A 915 -12.58 10.48 76.62
N LYS A 916 -12.63 10.06 75.35
CA LYS A 916 -12.09 8.75 74.93
C LYS A 916 -10.57 8.68 75.02
N GLU A 917 -9.83 9.77 74.83
CA GLU A 917 -8.38 9.81 75.08
C GLU A 917 -8.04 9.65 76.57
N THR A 918 -8.83 10.23 77.48
CA THR A 918 -8.61 10.04 78.93
C THR A 918 -8.99 8.62 79.37
N GLU A 919 -10.07 8.05 78.84
CA GLU A 919 -10.41 6.63 79.02
C GLU A 919 -9.32 5.71 78.44
N LEU A 920 -8.78 5.99 77.24
CA LEU A 920 -7.68 5.22 76.64
C LEU A 920 -6.40 5.30 77.47
N ARG A 921 -6.15 6.43 78.14
CA ARG A 921 -5.00 6.60 79.03
C ARG A 921 -5.14 5.72 80.28
N ASN A 922 -6.31 5.77 80.93
CA ASN A 922 -6.62 4.90 82.07
C ASN A 922 -6.56 3.41 81.68
N VAL A 923 -7.20 3.01 80.58
CA VAL A 923 -7.20 1.61 80.10
C VAL A 923 -5.79 1.14 79.70
N LYS A 924 -4.91 2.04 79.23
CA LYS A 924 -3.51 1.73 78.94
C LYS A 924 -2.67 1.53 80.20
N ASP A 925 -2.95 2.26 81.27
CA ASP A 925 -2.29 2.09 82.57
C ASP A 925 -2.83 0.84 83.32
N GLU A 926 -4.12 0.53 83.16
CA GLU A 926 -4.73 -0.74 83.60
C GLU A 926 -4.17 -1.94 82.83
N LEU A 927 -4.06 -1.87 81.50
CA LEU A 927 -3.40 -2.91 80.68
C LEU A 927 -1.93 -3.10 81.06
N SER A 928 -1.23 -2.02 81.42
CA SER A 928 0.15 -2.10 81.90
C SER A 928 0.25 -2.80 83.26
N SER A 929 -0.77 -2.65 84.12
CA SER A 929 -0.88 -3.38 85.38
C SER A 929 -1.28 -4.85 85.18
N LEU A 930 -2.21 -5.13 84.24
CA LEU A 930 -2.68 -6.49 83.93
C LEU A 930 -1.58 -7.32 83.24
N LYS A 931 -0.77 -6.71 82.37
CA LYS A 931 0.37 -7.34 81.70
C LYS A 931 1.40 -7.88 82.71
N ASN A 932 1.68 -7.12 83.76
CA ASN A 932 2.58 -7.53 84.84
C ASN A 932 2.01 -8.66 85.72
N LEU A 933 0.70 -8.92 85.65
CA LEU A 933 0.05 -10.04 86.34
C LEU A 933 0.09 -11.33 85.49
N MET A 934 -0.12 -11.20 84.18
CA MET A 934 -0.23 -12.33 83.25
C MET A 934 1.10 -13.07 83.00
N GLU A 935 2.24 -12.45 83.31
CA GLU A 935 3.59 -13.03 83.19
C GLU A 935 3.88 -14.17 84.20
N THR A 936 2.89 -14.59 85.00
CA THR A 936 3.04 -15.64 86.03
C THR A 936 2.22 -16.91 85.80
N MET A 937 1.47 -17.03 84.70
CA MET A 937 0.55 -18.15 84.44
C MET A 937 0.77 -18.80 83.05
N THR A 938 1.87 -19.54 82.89
CA THR A 938 2.14 -20.37 81.71
C THR A 938 2.55 -21.79 82.09
N GLU A 939 1.62 -22.75 82.05
CA GLU A 939 1.99 -24.17 82.03
C GLU A 939 0.90 -25.07 81.41
N LYS A 940 1.36 -26.11 80.69
CA LYS A 940 0.65 -27.34 80.25
C LYS A 940 -0.36 -27.27 79.09
N THR A 941 0.13 -27.73 77.91
CA THR A 941 -0.30 -28.96 77.14
C THR A 941 -1.79 -29.29 76.94
N ASP A 942 -2.24 -29.97 75.87
CA ASP A 942 -1.57 -30.76 74.81
C ASP A 942 -2.27 -30.60 73.44
N GLN A 943 -1.53 -30.63 72.33
CA GLN A 943 -2.02 -31.11 71.02
C GLN A 943 -0.86 -31.34 70.04
N GLN A 944 -0.49 -32.61 69.83
CA GLN A 944 0.78 -32.98 69.16
C GLN A 944 0.63 -33.49 67.70
N SER A 945 -0.58 -33.46 67.13
CA SER A 945 -0.83 -33.89 65.73
C SER A 945 -0.70 -32.76 64.71
N SER A 946 -1.30 -31.59 64.98
CA SER A 946 -1.28 -30.42 64.09
C SER A 946 0.14 -29.88 63.83
N VAL A 947 1.03 -30.02 64.79
CA VAL A 947 2.45 -29.64 64.67
C VAL A 947 3.16 -30.41 63.54
N ALA A 948 2.81 -31.69 63.33
CA ALA A 948 3.44 -32.51 62.29
C ALA A 948 3.05 -32.07 60.87
N GLU A 949 1.76 -31.81 60.63
CA GLU A 949 1.28 -31.30 59.34
C GLU A 949 1.81 -29.89 59.05
N LEU A 950 1.92 -29.04 60.09
CA LEU A 950 2.53 -27.72 59.97
C LEU A 950 4.02 -27.82 59.63
N GLN A 951 4.78 -28.72 60.25
CA GLN A 951 6.20 -28.95 59.91
C GLN A 951 6.37 -29.50 58.49
N GLU A 952 5.48 -30.37 58.01
CA GLU A 952 5.50 -30.85 56.62
C GLU A 952 5.15 -29.73 55.61
N LYS A 953 4.18 -28.86 55.96
CA LYS A 953 3.79 -27.69 55.16
C LYS A 953 4.90 -26.62 55.13
N ILE A 954 5.60 -26.40 56.25
CA ILE A 954 6.80 -25.56 56.33
C ILE A 954 7.90 -26.14 55.44
N GLY A 955 8.22 -27.44 55.55
CA GLY A 955 9.25 -28.07 54.72
C GLY A 955 8.96 -28.01 53.21
N ARG A 956 7.69 -28.04 52.80
CA ARG A 956 7.27 -27.76 51.41
C ARG A 956 7.55 -26.31 51.01
N LEU A 957 7.18 -25.34 51.84
CA LEU A 957 7.38 -23.91 51.58
C LEU A 957 8.86 -23.50 51.60
N GLU A 958 9.68 -24.10 52.47
CA GLU A 958 11.14 -23.90 52.50
C GLU A 958 11.79 -24.41 51.20
N LYS A 959 11.35 -25.57 50.69
CA LYS A 959 11.82 -26.10 49.39
C LYS A 959 11.39 -25.20 48.23
N GLU A 960 10.14 -24.74 48.21
CA GLU A 960 9.65 -23.83 47.18
C GLU A 960 10.38 -22.47 47.23
N SER A 961 10.67 -21.96 48.42
CA SER A 961 11.48 -20.76 48.66
C SER A 961 12.91 -20.92 48.13
N ALA A 962 13.54 -22.08 48.38
CA ALA A 962 14.86 -22.40 47.83
C ALA A 962 14.85 -22.46 46.28
N GLU A 963 13.84 -23.10 45.69
CA GLU A 963 13.69 -23.16 44.22
C GLU A 963 13.39 -21.78 43.59
N LYS A 964 12.59 -20.93 44.24
CA LYS A 964 12.38 -19.53 43.84
C LYS A 964 13.66 -18.70 43.99
N GLY A 965 14.43 -18.89 45.06
CA GLY A 965 15.72 -18.25 45.27
C GLY A 965 16.77 -18.64 44.23
N GLU A 966 16.81 -19.92 43.81
CA GLU A 966 17.71 -20.37 42.74
C GLU A 966 17.29 -19.82 41.36
N LYS A 967 15.98 -19.74 41.07
CA LYS A 967 15.45 -19.05 39.88
C LYS A 967 15.83 -17.56 39.89
N LEU A 968 15.67 -16.86 41.02
CA LEU A 968 16.06 -15.45 41.18
C LEU A 968 17.57 -15.24 40.96
N ASN A 969 18.41 -16.16 41.46
CA ASN A 969 19.86 -16.11 41.23
C ASN A 969 20.22 -16.36 39.75
N LYS A 970 19.53 -17.29 39.06
CA LYS A 970 19.68 -17.48 37.61
C LYS A 970 19.29 -16.22 36.82
N ILE A 971 18.17 -15.58 37.19
CA ILE A 971 17.73 -14.29 36.60
C ILE A 971 18.78 -13.18 36.85
N LYS A 972 19.33 -13.07 38.07
CA LYS A 972 20.43 -12.12 38.36
C LYS A 972 21.68 -12.37 37.52
N VAL A 973 22.06 -13.63 37.30
CA VAL A 973 23.21 -13.97 36.43
C VAL A 973 22.94 -13.59 34.97
N VAL A 974 21.72 -13.81 34.46
CA VAL A 974 21.32 -13.37 33.11
C VAL A 974 21.35 -11.85 33.00
N ALA A 975 20.79 -11.12 33.97
CA ALA A 975 20.80 -9.66 33.98
C ALA A 975 22.24 -9.07 34.05
N VAL A 976 23.13 -9.69 34.83
CA VAL A 976 24.56 -9.31 34.88
C VAL A 976 25.29 -9.64 33.59
N LYS A 977 24.92 -10.72 32.87
CA LYS A 977 25.47 -11.04 31.55
C LYS A 977 25.00 -10.03 30.50
N ALA A 978 23.70 -9.79 30.41
CA ALA A 978 23.11 -8.80 29.50
C ALA A 978 23.71 -7.39 29.72
N LYS A 979 23.86 -6.97 30.98
CA LYS A 979 24.53 -5.69 31.29
C LYS A 979 25.98 -5.65 30.81
N LYS A 980 26.74 -6.75 30.94
CA LYS A 980 28.13 -6.82 30.43
C LYS A 980 28.21 -6.80 28.90
N GLU A 981 27.24 -7.39 28.20
CA GLU A 981 27.16 -7.36 26.73
C GLU A 981 26.76 -5.95 26.25
N LEU A 982 25.86 -5.26 26.96
CA LEU A 982 25.51 -3.86 26.71
C LEU A 982 26.70 -2.92 27.00
N ASP A 983 27.41 -3.09 28.13
CA ASP A 983 28.64 -2.35 28.45
C ASP A 983 29.80 -2.64 27.47
N ALA A 984 29.79 -3.79 26.78
CA ALA A 984 30.75 -4.11 25.73
C ALA A 984 30.39 -3.43 24.40
N SER A 985 29.13 -3.55 23.95
CA SER A 985 28.61 -2.86 22.75
C SER A 985 28.74 -1.33 22.86
N ARG A 986 28.56 -0.77 24.07
CA ARG A 986 28.78 0.66 24.34
C ARG A 986 30.25 1.10 24.21
N LYS A 987 31.21 0.19 24.42
CA LYS A 987 32.65 0.46 24.19
C LYS A 987 33.03 0.29 22.74
N GLU A 988 32.43 -0.68 22.05
CA GLU A 988 32.61 -0.89 20.61
C GLU A 988 32.10 0.32 19.81
N THR A 989 30.90 0.81 20.11
CA THR A 989 30.36 2.05 19.52
C THR A 989 31.16 3.30 19.86
N GLN A 990 31.76 3.38 21.06
CA GLN A 990 32.70 4.47 21.39
C GLN A 990 34.01 4.37 20.59
N ALA A 991 34.58 3.16 20.44
CA ALA A 991 35.80 2.94 19.65
C ALA A 991 35.57 3.25 18.15
N LEU A 992 34.46 2.80 17.57
CA LEU A 992 34.07 3.12 16.20
C LEU A 992 33.87 4.63 15.98
N LYS A 993 33.40 5.35 17.01
CA LYS A 993 33.29 6.82 16.97
C LYS A 993 34.67 7.50 17.00
N GLU A 994 35.59 6.99 17.81
CA GLU A 994 36.98 7.47 17.87
C GLU A 994 37.74 7.18 16.56
N GLU A 995 37.54 6.02 15.93
CA GLU A 995 38.05 5.72 14.58
C GLU A 995 37.45 6.65 13.51
N LEU A 996 36.15 6.96 13.58
CA LEU A 996 35.51 7.92 12.65
C LEU A 996 36.06 9.35 12.79
N GLU A 997 36.33 9.80 14.01
CA GLU A 997 36.96 11.10 14.29
C GLU A 997 38.41 11.13 13.73
N LEU A 998 39.13 10.02 13.89
CA LEU A 998 40.51 9.85 13.39
C LEU A 998 40.54 9.85 11.85
N VAL A 999 39.70 9.04 11.18
CA VAL A 999 39.56 9.02 9.72
C VAL A 999 39.12 10.38 9.15
N ARG A 1000 38.24 11.11 9.87
CA ARG A 1000 37.89 12.49 9.51
C ARG A 1000 39.12 13.40 9.57
N SER A 1001 39.93 13.30 10.62
CA SER A 1001 41.17 14.09 10.76
C SER A 1001 42.22 13.75 9.70
N GLU A 1002 42.38 12.47 9.31
CA GLU A 1002 43.25 12.06 8.21
C GLU A 1002 42.76 12.58 6.86
N LYS A 1003 41.44 12.54 6.61
CA LYS A 1003 40.83 13.09 5.39
C LYS A 1003 41.00 14.61 5.30
N ASP A 1004 40.90 15.33 6.42
CA ASP A 1004 41.14 16.78 6.47
C ASP A 1004 42.64 17.13 6.33
N GLN A 1005 43.54 16.33 6.92
CA GLN A 1005 44.99 16.46 6.75
C GLN A 1005 45.43 16.16 5.31
N LEU A 1006 44.85 15.14 4.67
CA LEU A 1006 45.08 14.81 3.26
C LEU A 1006 44.57 15.93 2.36
N SER A 1007 43.41 16.53 2.66
CA SER A 1007 42.86 17.68 1.94
C SER A 1007 43.78 18.91 2.05
N ALA A 1008 44.34 19.19 3.23
CA ALA A 1008 45.34 20.24 3.41
C ALA A 1008 46.64 19.96 2.62
N SER A 1009 47.18 18.73 2.71
CA SER A 1009 48.36 18.31 1.96
C SER A 1009 48.16 18.40 0.44
N MET A 1010 46.98 17.99 -0.06
CA MET A 1010 46.61 18.10 -1.47
C MET A 1010 46.53 19.57 -1.92
N LYS A 1011 46.01 20.45 -1.06
CA LYS A 1011 45.97 21.90 -1.32
C LYS A 1011 47.37 22.51 -1.37
N ASP A 1012 48.26 22.14 -0.45
CA ASP A 1012 49.66 22.58 -0.46
C ASP A 1012 50.41 22.07 -1.70
N VAL A 1013 50.12 20.86 -2.18
CA VAL A 1013 50.66 20.32 -3.45
C VAL A 1013 50.14 21.09 -4.67
N ILE A 1014 48.84 21.43 -4.70
CA ILE A 1014 48.26 22.25 -5.78
C ILE A 1014 48.89 23.65 -5.79
N GLN A 1015 48.96 24.31 -4.64
CA GLN A 1015 49.53 25.65 -4.51
C GLN A 1015 51.05 25.66 -4.78
N GLY A 1016 51.75 24.58 -4.46
CA GLY A 1016 53.13 24.33 -4.87
C GLY A 1016 53.29 24.18 -6.39
N ALA A 1017 52.40 23.45 -7.05
CA ALA A 1017 52.39 23.31 -8.51
C ALA A 1017 52.04 24.62 -9.24
N GLU A 1018 51.17 25.44 -8.66
CA GLU A 1018 50.88 26.81 -9.16
C GLU A 1018 52.11 27.71 -9.09
N SER A 1019 52.97 27.56 -8.07
CA SER A 1019 54.23 28.32 -7.94
C SER A 1019 55.36 27.89 -8.88
N TYR A 1020 55.10 26.94 -9.79
CA TYR A 1020 56.03 26.49 -10.84
C TYR A 1020 55.67 27.02 -12.24
N LYS A 1021 54.72 27.96 -12.35
CA LYS A 1021 54.42 28.76 -13.55
C LYS A 1021 54.97 30.18 -13.43
#